data_AF-A0AAE3UCU7-F1
#
_entry.id   AF-A0AAE3UCU7-F1
#
_cell.length_a   1.000
_cell.length_b   1.000
_cell.length_c   1.000
_cell.angle_alpha   90.00
_cell.angle_beta   90.00
_cell.angle_gamma   90.00
#
_symmetry.space_group_name_H-M   'P 1'
#
loop_
_entity.id
_entity.type
_entity.pdbx_description
1 polymer ?
#
loop_
_entity_poly.entity_id
_entity_poly.type
_entity_poly.pdbx_seq_one_letter_code
_entity_poly.pdbx_strand_id
1 'polypeptide(L)'
;MISRTKRTQPAQPEKEPANKEAKVISIGKPEDWDYAQKQHYDKAKKLVNQIKNLKLNIIESNGDLNTVASSLATFGEFGRGMFLQVAELMETFNEEAAHKIFESYLKENPAKTPVQFFKMCRDNDITTKAEKQRDPEAEIKDKLPNGVDMNDYMEFGFFEDPEKGSYWSVAPKGQLYEVSNFLMKILYHVQTSQDSAYRMIEVKNKFGYKTQIALNTDDFTSVGSFRKVIARRGNFIFKGSETDLYKLQDKLQREERFSIMIDFLGYHKRGQFYCFSNGLIDVSGQEEEVEFKEADDNGIIDHNDINYFIPAQSQMFGDKDEMFSNDKKFKYMESDIIFKDWVNQFVEVYKKRGKIGIAFYLSCLFRDVIYDAMDRRFPILFLYGQRGSGKGTMAQSILKLFGEGQDQFMLGGTGTTKGFMRKFAQFANAIVWLDEYKNNLNKQIIESLKNVYDGVGGERAKTDNSFQTHTTPIRSGCILSGQEMPTIEPALFTRVVLLTFKESSFTADQKKEFEKLKKMEAAGISHLTVDMLLYRQEVIEQFPENFKESYKILSQKVGKLKMDDRLLINYASLNAIASIFCKLDLLPFTKDNFLEVLISNIEIQHSVLQGSDDVSKFWEIVESLFNEGAIAEGKDFMLEDGYVYLRVQNIHGLYMKEMAMRRDPNVLAKSTLEDYLQLDPECFVKKLKKMFKDGSYSWCTQFVYNKININLIRMEDATERLRKYKEMGIDLPESEGVIDIDYKNFL
;
A
#
# COMPACT_ATOMS: atom_id res chain seq x y z
N MET A 1 -48.22 69.33 27.95
CA MET A 1 -48.44 70.71 28.44
C MET A 1 -47.63 71.67 27.59
N ILE A 2 -48.32 72.58 26.88
CA ILE A 2 -48.21 74.05 27.03
C ILE A 2 -46.86 74.56 26.49
N SER A 3 -46.80 74.92 25.21
CA SER A 3 -47.05 76.27 24.68
C SER A 3 -45.95 77.29 25.00
N ARG A 4 -45.45 77.96 23.96
CA ARG A 4 -45.31 79.43 23.80
C ARG A 4 -44.44 79.67 22.56
N THR A 5 -45.00 79.74 21.36
CA THR A 5 -45.61 80.94 20.72
C THR A 5 -44.83 82.25 20.90
N LYS A 6 -44.17 82.62 19.80
CA LYS A 6 -44.11 83.92 19.11
C LYS A 6 -44.26 85.22 19.93
N ARG A 7 -43.29 86.13 19.72
CA ARG A 7 -43.55 87.58 19.58
C ARG A 7 -43.42 88.00 18.11
N THR A 8 -44.54 88.38 17.53
CA THR A 8 -44.81 89.30 16.39
C THR A 8 -44.49 90.75 16.83
N GLN A 9 -44.27 91.80 16.03
CA GLN A 9 -44.24 92.19 14.60
C GLN A 9 -43.71 93.66 14.56
N PRO A 10 -43.38 94.33 13.42
CA PRO A 10 -44.37 94.68 12.40
C PRO A 10 -43.93 94.61 10.93
N ALA A 11 -44.96 94.48 10.09
CA ALA A 11 -45.00 94.61 8.63
C ALA A 11 -44.77 96.09 8.23
N GLN A 12 -44.46 96.52 7.00
CA GLN A 12 -44.89 96.20 5.62
C GLN A 12 -43.88 96.92 4.66
N PRO A 13 -43.92 96.83 3.30
CA PRO A 13 -45.01 96.36 2.46
C PRO A 13 -44.66 95.37 1.34
N GLU A 14 -45.71 94.71 0.88
CA GLU A 14 -45.82 94.02 -0.40
C GLU A 14 -45.44 94.94 -1.57
N LYS A 15 -44.71 94.38 -2.53
CA LYS A 15 -44.72 94.83 -3.93
C LYS A 15 -45.06 93.63 -4.80
N GLU A 16 -46.23 93.68 -5.41
CA GLU A 16 -46.66 92.82 -6.51
C GLU A 16 -45.79 93.01 -7.77
N PRO A 17 -45.79 92.04 -8.69
CA PRO A 17 -44.60 91.62 -9.43
C PRO A 17 -44.36 92.48 -10.67
N ALA A 18 -43.14 93.01 -10.81
CA ALA A 18 -42.68 93.61 -12.05
C ALA A 18 -42.22 92.49 -13.00
N ASN A 19 -43.11 92.12 -13.93
CA ASN A 19 -42.82 91.31 -15.11
C ASN A 19 -41.67 91.98 -15.90
N LYS A 20 -40.45 91.44 -15.78
CA LYS A 20 -39.28 91.83 -16.58
C LYS A 20 -38.91 90.65 -17.45
N GLU A 21 -39.12 90.78 -18.76
CA GLU A 21 -38.48 89.91 -19.75
C GLU A 21 -36.96 89.94 -19.52
N ALA A 22 -36.41 88.83 -19.01
CA ALA A 22 -34.99 88.69 -18.74
C ALA A 22 -34.23 88.55 -20.07
N LYS A 23 -33.38 89.54 -20.40
CA LYS A 23 -32.41 89.45 -21.48
C LYS A 23 -31.46 88.28 -21.22
N VAL A 24 -31.42 87.33 -22.15
CA VAL A 24 -30.45 86.23 -22.18
C VAL A 24 -29.03 86.80 -22.21
N ILE A 25 -28.13 86.25 -21.40
CA ILE A 25 -26.71 86.65 -21.40
C ILE A 25 -26.11 86.30 -22.77
N SER A 26 -25.81 87.31 -23.58
CA SER A 26 -25.12 87.14 -24.86
C SER A 26 -23.62 86.96 -24.62
N ILE A 27 -23.19 85.72 -24.49
CA ILE A 27 -21.78 85.36 -24.56
C ILE A 27 -21.38 85.49 -26.04
N GLY A 28 -20.31 86.23 -26.36
CA GLY A 28 -19.87 86.49 -27.75
C GLY A 28 -19.67 85.21 -28.57
N LYS A 29 -19.45 85.33 -29.89
CA LYS A 29 -19.24 84.16 -30.75
C LYS A 29 -18.02 83.36 -30.27
N PRO A 30 -17.96 82.03 -30.48
CA PRO A 30 -16.83 81.21 -30.05
C PRO A 30 -15.47 81.69 -30.58
N GLU A 31 -15.47 82.40 -31.72
CA GLU A 31 -14.27 83.06 -32.29
C GLU A 31 -13.66 84.09 -31.35
N ASP A 32 -14.49 84.81 -30.57
CA ASP A 32 -14.10 85.91 -29.69
C ASP A 32 -13.78 85.48 -28.26
N TRP A 33 -13.92 84.18 -27.94
CA TRP A 33 -13.64 83.66 -26.60
C TRP A 33 -12.14 83.68 -26.28
N ASP A 34 -11.82 83.90 -25.01
CA ASP A 34 -10.45 83.78 -24.52
C ASP A 34 -9.94 82.33 -24.62
N TYR A 35 -8.62 82.15 -24.51
CA TYR A 35 -7.98 80.84 -24.65
C TYR A 35 -8.50 79.83 -23.61
N ALA A 36 -8.75 80.27 -22.37
CA ALA A 36 -9.20 79.39 -21.30
C ALA A 36 -10.65 78.89 -21.54
N GLN A 37 -11.53 79.75 -22.02
CA GLN A 37 -12.91 79.44 -22.35
C GLN A 37 -12.99 78.51 -23.56
N LYS A 38 -12.15 78.71 -24.59
CA LYS A 38 -12.00 77.77 -25.73
C LYS A 38 -11.54 76.38 -25.27
N GLN A 39 -10.50 76.31 -24.43
CA GLN A 39 -10.01 75.04 -23.88
C GLN A 39 -11.07 74.33 -23.03
N HIS A 40 -11.82 75.08 -22.22
CA HIS A 40 -12.92 74.52 -21.44
C HIS A 40 -14.05 73.99 -22.32
N TYR A 41 -14.41 74.69 -23.39
CA TYR A 41 -15.43 74.25 -24.33
C TYR A 41 -15.02 72.96 -25.05
N ASP A 42 -13.79 72.91 -25.58
CA ASP A 42 -13.26 71.72 -26.25
C ASP A 42 -13.18 70.51 -25.31
N LYS A 43 -12.80 70.75 -24.05
CA LYS A 43 -12.77 69.72 -23.02
C LYS A 43 -14.17 69.21 -22.69
N ALA A 44 -15.14 70.11 -22.51
CA ALA A 44 -16.54 69.73 -22.28
C ALA A 44 -17.10 68.89 -23.43
N LYS A 45 -16.85 69.30 -24.68
CA LYS A 45 -17.29 68.55 -25.87
C LYS A 45 -16.70 67.14 -25.92
N LYS A 46 -15.42 66.96 -25.60
CA LYS A 46 -14.78 65.64 -25.54
C LYS A 46 -15.40 64.74 -24.46
N LEU A 47 -15.65 65.29 -23.27
CA LEU A 47 -16.26 64.54 -22.16
C LEU A 47 -17.71 64.17 -22.45
N VAL A 48 -18.50 65.08 -23.02
CA VAL A 48 -19.89 64.80 -23.45
C VAL A 48 -19.94 63.70 -24.51
N ASN A 49 -19.02 63.73 -25.49
CA ASN A 49 -18.92 62.66 -26.47
C ASN A 49 -18.56 61.30 -25.83
N GLN A 50 -17.69 61.28 -24.82
CA GLN A 50 -17.37 60.06 -24.08
C GLN A 50 -18.59 59.55 -23.29
N ILE A 51 -19.29 60.44 -22.56
CA ILE A 51 -20.54 60.13 -21.84
C ILE A 51 -21.56 59.49 -22.80
N LYS A 52 -21.78 60.11 -23.96
CA LYS A 52 -22.71 59.64 -24.98
C LYS A 52 -22.30 58.28 -25.56
N ASN A 53 -21.01 58.11 -25.89
CA ASN A 53 -20.51 56.85 -26.47
C ASN A 53 -20.59 55.69 -25.48
N LEU A 54 -20.34 55.94 -24.20
CA LEU A 54 -20.44 54.94 -23.13
C LEU A 54 -21.88 54.72 -22.64
N LYS A 55 -22.83 55.56 -23.07
CA LYS A 55 -24.22 55.59 -22.58
C LYS A 55 -24.31 55.64 -21.05
N LEU A 56 -23.41 56.39 -20.42
CA LEU A 56 -23.32 56.48 -18.97
C LEU A 56 -24.21 57.61 -18.45
N ASN A 57 -25.21 57.30 -17.61
CA ASN A 57 -25.97 58.33 -16.91
C ASN A 57 -25.16 58.85 -15.70
N ILE A 58 -24.72 60.11 -15.75
CA ILE A 58 -24.01 60.78 -14.65
C ILE A 58 -24.91 61.70 -13.82
N ILE A 59 -26.22 61.66 -14.03
CA ILE A 59 -27.23 62.49 -13.37
C ILE A 59 -28.16 61.56 -12.57
N GLU A 60 -27.98 61.55 -11.25
CA GLU A 60 -28.77 60.70 -10.33
C GLU A 60 -29.92 61.48 -9.67
N SER A 61 -29.81 62.81 -9.60
CA SER A 61 -30.81 63.67 -8.96
C SER A 61 -31.13 64.92 -9.76
N ASN A 62 -32.26 65.58 -9.44
CA ASN A 62 -32.57 66.91 -9.96
C ASN A 62 -31.50 67.96 -9.56
N GLY A 63 -30.76 67.75 -8.47
CA GLY A 63 -29.64 68.60 -8.08
C GLY A 63 -28.46 68.49 -9.06
N ASP A 64 -28.19 67.29 -9.55
CA ASP A 64 -27.14 67.03 -10.53
C ASP A 64 -27.50 67.61 -11.89
N LEU A 65 -28.77 67.48 -12.32
CA LEU A 65 -29.26 68.08 -13.56
C LEU A 65 -29.06 69.60 -13.56
N ASN A 66 -29.42 70.26 -12.45
CA ASN A 66 -29.21 71.69 -12.26
C ASN A 66 -27.72 72.07 -12.24
N THR A 67 -26.87 71.21 -11.69
CA THR A 67 -25.40 71.42 -11.66
C THR A 67 -24.79 71.34 -13.06
N VAL A 68 -25.21 70.36 -13.88
CA VAL A 68 -24.79 70.23 -15.28
C VAL A 68 -25.32 71.40 -16.10
N ALA A 69 -26.60 71.78 -15.94
CA ALA A 69 -27.21 72.92 -16.63
C ALA A 69 -26.46 74.23 -16.32
N SER A 70 -26.26 74.55 -15.05
CA SER A 70 -25.54 75.76 -14.61
C SER A 70 -24.08 75.77 -15.11
N SER A 71 -23.41 74.62 -15.08
CA SER A 71 -22.02 74.49 -15.53
C SER A 71 -21.87 74.69 -17.03
N LEU A 72 -22.74 74.10 -17.85
CA LEU A 72 -22.66 74.19 -19.31
C LEU A 72 -23.24 75.51 -19.85
N ALA A 73 -24.14 76.17 -19.10
CA ALA A 73 -24.62 77.52 -19.41
C ALA A 73 -23.50 78.58 -19.41
N THR A 74 -22.32 78.29 -18.83
CA THR A 74 -21.11 79.12 -18.94
C THR A 74 -20.66 79.36 -20.40
N PHE A 75 -21.11 78.51 -21.34
CA PHE A 75 -20.87 78.63 -22.77
C PHE A 75 -22.03 79.29 -23.54
N GLY A 76 -23.03 79.80 -22.83
CA GLY A 76 -24.21 80.43 -23.42
C GLY A 76 -25.05 79.40 -24.18
N GLU A 77 -25.70 79.83 -25.26
CA GLU A 77 -26.51 78.93 -26.09
C GLU A 77 -25.70 77.77 -26.70
N PHE A 78 -24.38 77.93 -26.89
CA PHE A 78 -23.51 76.84 -27.37
C PHE A 78 -23.40 75.67 -26.40
N GLY A 79 -23.67 75.90 -25.11
CA GLY A 79 -23.72 74.85 -24.09
C GLY A 79 -24.99 74.00 -24.14
N ARG A 80 -26.08 74.49 -24.77
CA ARG A 80 -27.41 73.85 -24.74
C ARG A 80 -27.36 72.45 -25.35
N GLY A 81 -26.72 72.32 -26.52
CA GLY A 81 -26.60 71.02 -27.20
C GLY A 81 -25.81 70.00 -26.37
N MET A 82 -24.77 70.44 -25.67
CA MET A 82 -24.00 69.56 -24.77
C MET A 82 -24.82 69.14 -23.55
N PHE A 83 -25.59 70.06 -22.95
CA PHE A 83 -26.45 69.77 -21.82
C PHE A 83 -27.53 68.73 -22.18
N LEU A 84 -28.22 68.92 -23.30
CA LEU A 84 -29.27 67.99 -23.73
C LEU A 84 -28.71 66.59 -24.00
N GLN A 85 -27.53 66.48 -24.59
CA GLN A 85 -26.87 65.18 -24.82
C GLN A 85 -26.55 64.43 -23.53
N VAL A 86 -26.29 65.12 -22.43
CA VAL A 86 -26.08 64.48 -21.12
C VAL A 86 -27.41 64.19 -20.45
N ALA A 87 -28.37 65.11 -20.52
CA ALA A 87 -29.69 64.98 -19.90
C ALA A 87 -30.55 63.86 -20.54
N GLU A 88 -30.40 63.62 -21.84
CA GLU A 88 -31.10 62.56 -22.59
C GLU A 88 -30.83 61.16 -22.03
N LEU A 89 -29.72 60.97 -21.29
CA LEU A 89 -29.36 59.69 -20.68
C LEU A 89 -30.08 59.42 -19.36
N MET A 90 -30.88 60.37 -18.85
CA MET A 90 -31.72 60.16 -17.67
C MET A 90 -32.97 59.34 -18.02
N GLU A 91 -33.34 58.38 -17.18
CA GLU A 91 -34.60 57.64 -17.35
C GLU A 91 -35.84 58.54 -17.29
N THR A 92 -35.76 59.66 -16.56
CA THR A 92 -36.84 60.64 -16.38
C THR A 92 -36.74 61.83 -17.34
N PHE A 93 -35.98 61.70 -18.43
CA PHE A 93 -35.75 62.81 -19.36
C PHE A 93 -37.06 63.35 -19.97
N ASN A 94 -37.22 64.67 -19.87
CA ASN A 94 -38.25 65.42 -20.56
C ASN A 94 -37.60 66.62 -21.25
N GLU A 95 -37.61 66.62 -22.58
CA GLU A 95 -36.93 67.61 -23.41
C GLU A 95 -37.42 69.04 -23.14
N GLU A 96 -38.74 69.23 -22.99
CA GLU A 96 -39.33 70.54 -22.74
C GLU A 96 -38.95 71.08 -21.36
N ALA A 97 -38.92 70.21 -20.35
CA ALA A 97 -38.48 70.57 -18.99
C ALA A 97 -36.97 70.87 -18.95
N ALA A 98 -36.15 70.08 -19.64
CA ALA A 98 -34.71 70.28 -19.74
C ALA A 98 -34.39 71.63 -20.40
N HIS A 99 -35.08 71.99 -21.48
CA HIS A 99 -34.96 73.30 -22.11
C HIS A 99 -35.31 74.45 -21.16
N LYS A 100 -36.40 74.34 -20.39
CA LYS A 100 -36.79 75.35 -19.39
C LYS A 100 -35.75 75.51 -18.29
N ILE A 101 -35.18 74.40 -17.79
CA ILE A 101 -34.10 74.42 -16.80
C ILE A 101 -32.88 75.14 -17.37
N PHE A 102 -32.42 74.77 -18.57
CA PHE A 102 -31.25 75.41 -19.17
C PHE A 102 -31.48 76.92 -19.42
N GLU A 103 -32.68 77.30 -19.87
CA GLU A 103 -33.06 78.70 -20.06
C GLU A 103 -33.06 79.52 -18.79
N SER A 104 -33.49 78.96 -17.65
CA SER A 104 -33.39 79.65 -16.37
C SER A 104 -31.94 79.96 -16.00
N TYR A 105 -31.00 79.04 -16.26
CA TYR A 105 -29.58 79.28 -15.99
C TYR A 105 -28.91 80.25 -16.96
N LEU A 106 -29.41 80.35 -18.20
CA LEU A 106 -28.96 81.39 -19.15
C LEU A 106 -29.45 82.80 -18.77
N LYS A 107 -30.58 82.92 -18.07
CA LYS A 107 -31.22 84.19 -17.70
C LYS A 107 -30.82 84.68 -16.31
N GLU A 108 -30.69 83.78 -15.34
CA GLU A 108 -30.64 84.16 -13.92
C GLU A 108 -29.26 84.01 -13.28
N ASN A 109 -28.48 82.94 -13.57
CA ASN A 109 -27.18 82.73 -12.92
C ASN A 109 -26.34 81.56 -13.51
N PRO A 110 -25.66 81.71 -14.67
CA PRO A 110 -24.75 80.66 -15.12
C PRO A 110 -23.51 80.59 -14.21
N ALA A 111 -22.97 79.39 -14.01
CA ALA A 111 -21.71 79.25 -13.29
C ALA A 111 -20.58 80.02 -14.00
N LYS A 112 -19.64 80.58 -13.24
CA LYS A 112 -18.48 81.31 -13.80
C LYS A 112 -17.55 80.40 -14.61
N THR A 113 -17.54 79.09 -14.34
CA THR A 113 -16.71 78.09 -15.01
C THR A 113 -17.41 76.73 -15.04
N PRO A 114 -17.07 75.83 -15.98
CA PRO A 114 -17.66 74.49 -16.08
C PRO A 114 -17.01 73.46 -15.14
N VAL A 115 -16.31 73.91 -14.11
CA VAL A 115 -15.48 73.04 -13.24
C VAL A 115 -16.30 71.97 -12.52
N GLN A 116 -17.54 72.29 -12.13
CA GLN A 116 -18.42 71.32 -11.46
C GLN A 116 -18.78 70.16 -12.40
N PHE A 117 -19.12 70.44 -13.67
CA PHE A 117 -19.30 69.40 -14.68
C PHE A 117 -18.03 68.55 -14.85
N PHE A 118 -16.84 69.15 -14.93
CA PHE A 118 -15.59 68.37 -15.02
C PHE A 118 -15.26 67.56 -13.76
N LYS A 119 -15.74 68.00 -12.60
CA LYS A 119 -15.63 67.24 -11.36
C LYS A 119 -16.56 66.03 -11.43
N MET A 120 -17.82 66.22 -11.80
CA MET A 120 -18.79 65.12 -11.99
C MET A 120 -18.29 64.08 -12.99
N CYS A 121 -17.71 64.49 -14.13
CA CYS A 121 -17.12 63.55 -15.08
C CYS A 121 -15.98 62.72 -14.46
N ARG A 122 -15.11 63.34 -13.65
CA ARG A 122 -14.01 62.63 -12.98
C ARG A 122 -14.49 61.71 -11.87
N ASP A 123 -15.50 62.13 -11.12
CA ASP A 123 -16.10 61.32 -10.06
C ASP A 123 -16.82 60.07 -10.64
N ASN A 124 -17.10 60.07 -11.96
CA ASN A 124 -17.63 58.95 -12.74
C ASN A 124 -16.59 58.32 -13.68
N ASP A 125 -15.28 58.47 -13.39
CA ASP A 125 -14.16 57.90 -14.15
C ASP A 125 -14.06 58.30 -15.65
N ILE A 126 -14.75 59.37 -16.07
CA ILE A 126 -14.68 59.91 -17.43
C ILE A 126 -13.58 60.98 -17.51
N THR A 127 -12.51 60.68 -18.25
CA THR A 127 -11.36 61.59 -18.39
C THR A 127 -10.94 61.82 -19.84
N THR A 128 -10.36 62.99 -20.11
CA THR A 128 -9.84 63.36 -21.44
C THR A 128 -8.44 62.81 -21.73
N LYS A 129 -7.88 61.94 -20.89
CA LYS A 129 -6.59 61.29 -21.15
C LYS A 129 -6.84 60.08 -22.04
N ALA A 130 -6.34 60.11 -23.28
CA ALA A 130 -6.37 58.95 -24.16
C ALA A 130 -5.51 57.82 -23.56
N GLU A 131 -6.10 56.65 -23.35
CA GLU A 131 -5.33 55.43 -23.15
C GLU A 131 -4.64 55.09 -24.47
N LYS A 132 -3.31 55.18 -24.50
CA LYS A 132 -2.54 54.62 -25.62
C LYS A 132 -2.77 53.10 -25.59
N GLN A 133 -3.48 52.55 -26.57
CA GLN A 133 -3.27 51.15 -26.95
C GLN A 133 -1.81 51.04 -27.38
N ARG A 134 -0.97 50.56 -26.46
CA ARG A 134 0.44 50.24 -26.70
C ARG A 134 0.49 48.77 -27.02
N ASP A 135 1.09 48.45 -28.15
CA ASP A 135 1.39 47.08 -28.54
C ASP A 135 2.47 46.52 -27.60
N PRO A 136 2.13 45.58 -26.70
CA PRO A 136 3.09 45.00 -25.77
C PRO A 136 4.20 44.24 -26.50
N GLU A 137 3.89 43.65 -27.66
CA GLU A 137 4.81 42.79 -28.42
C GLU A 137 6.06 43.56 -28.86
N ALA A 138 5.84 44.78 -29.37
CA ALA A 138 6.91 45.64 -29.86
C ALA A 138 7.83 46.17 -28.74
N GLU A 139 7.31 46.39 -27.51
CA GLU A 139 8.08 46.97 -26.40
C GLU A 139 9.00 45.95 -25.70
N ILE A 140 8.70 44.67 -25.86
CA ILE A 140 9.44 43.55 -25.26
C ILE A 140 10.47 42.98 -26.24
N LYS A 141 10.14 42.93 -27.55
CA LYS A 141 11.03 42.41 -28.60
C LYS A 141 12.41 43.10 -28.63
N ASP A 142 12.45 44.42 -28.43
CA ASP A 142 13.71 45.18 -28.35
C ASP A 142 14.51 44.94 -27.05
N LYS A 143 13.92 44.30 -26.05
CA LYS A 143 14.51 44.07 -24.72
C LYS A 143 14.93 42.61 -24.49
N LEU A 144 14.50 41.67 -25.33
CA LEU A 144 14.85 40.26 -25.22
C LEU A 144 16.21 39.95 -25.87
N PRO A 145 17.04 39.07 -25.29
CA PRO A 145 18.25 38.58 -25.95
C PRO A 145 17.96 37.87 -27.27
N ASN A 146 18.91 37.90 -28.21
CA ASN A 146 18.78 37.22 -29.50
C ASN A 146 18.65 35.70 -29.31
N GLY A 147 17.67 35.07 -29.96
CA GLY A 147 17.46 33.61 -29.92
C GLY A 147 16.55 33.11 -28.79
N VAL A 148 16.01 34.00 -27.96
CA VAL A 148 14.99 33.69 -26.96
C VAL A 148 13.62 33.54 -27.61
N ASP A 149 12.85 32.52 -27.21
CA ASP A 149 11.47 32.36 -27.64
C ASP A 149 10.59 33.47 -27.03
N MET A 150 10.10 34.37 -27.90
CA MET A 150 9.23 35.47 -27.49
C MET A 150 7.87 34.95 -27.01
N ASN A 151 7.42 33.79 -27.51
CA ASN A 151 6.13 33.22 -27.13
C ASN A 151 6.10 32.85 -25.64
N ASP A 152 7.21 32.31 -25.10
CA ASP A 152 7.34 32.00 -23.68
C ASP A 152 7.06 33.22 -22.79
N TYR A 153 7.67 34.37 -23.12
CA TYR A 153 7.44 35.59 -22.34
C TYR A 153 6.02 36.12 -22.51
N MET A 154 5.46 36.07 -23.71
CA MET A 154 4.12 36.58 -23.97
C MET A 154 3.05 35.71 -23.31
N GLU A 155 3.28 34.41 -23.22
CA GLU A 155 2.35 33.45 -22.64
C GLU A 155 2.49 33.35 -21.11
N PHE A 156 3.72 33.29 -20.58
CA PHE A 156 3.97 33.03 -19.16
C PHE A 156 4.58 34.22 -18.40
N GLY A 157 5.04 35.26 -19.09
CA GLY A 157 5.63 36.45 -18.47
C GLY A 157 7.04 36.24 -17.91
N PHE A 158 7.76 35.22 -18.39
CA PHE A 158 9.20 34.96 -18.21
C PHE A 158 9.71 34.15 -19.41
N PHE A 159 11.02 34.01 -19.60
CA PHE A 159 11.60 33.24 -20.70
C PHE A 159 12.81 32.41 -20.27
N GLU A 160 13.11 31.39 -21.07
CA GLU A 160 14.35 30.62 -20.97
C GLU A 160 15.46 31.31 -21.77
N ASP A 161 16.64 31.46 -21.17
CA ASP A 161 17.85 31.89 -21.86
C ASP A 161 18.76 30.65 -22.04
N PRO A 162 18.74 29.99 -23.22
CA PRO A 162 19.49 28.75 -23.45
C PRO A 162 21.01 28.96 -23.37
N GLU A 163 21.50 30.14 -23.75
CA GLU A 163 22.93 30.47 -23.67
C GLU A 163 23.39 30.59 -22.21
N LYS A 164 22.56 31.18 -21.35
CA LYS A 164 22.87 31.33 -19.92
C LYS A 164 22.44 30.14 -19.06
N GLY A 165 21.56 29.27 -19.54
CA GLY A 165 21.02 28.15 -18.78
C GLY A 165 20.22 28.60 -17.55
N SER A 166 19.43 29.67 -17.68
CA SER A 166 18.62 30.24 -16.59
C SER A 166 17.29 30.83 -17.05
N TYR A 167 16.33 30.95 -16.12
CA TYR A 167 15.10 31.70 -16.33
C TYR A 167 15.28 33.19 -16.08
N TRP A 168 14.69 34.02 -16.92
CA TRP A 168 14.73 35.48 -16.84
C TRP A 168 13.34 36.09 -17.01
N SER A 169 13.14 37.27 -16.42
CA SER A 169 11.90 38.02 -16.53
C SER A 169 12.20 39.52 -16.65
N VAL A 170 11.17 40.31 -16.96
CA VAL A 170 11.25 41.75 -17.18
C VAL A 170 10.44 42.46 -16.10
N ALA A 171 11.08 43.32 -15.32
CA ALA A 171 10.41 44.14 -14.31
C ALA A 171 9.51 45.21 -14.97
N PRO A 172 8.54 45.82 -14.26
CA PRO A 172 7.63 46.83 -14.82
C PRO A 172 8.32 48.05 -15.48
N LYS A 173 9.58 48.32 -15.14
CA LYS A 173 10.41 49.39 -15.74
C LYS A 173 11.21 48.92 -16.97
N GLY A 174 10.99 47.70 -17.47
CA GLY A 174 11.70 47.12 -18.61
C GLY A 174 13.06 46.51 -18.28
N GLN A 175 13.46 46.44 -17.01
CA GLN A 175 14.75 45.88 -16.61
C GLN A 175 14.69 44.35 -16.53
N LEU A 176 15.62 43.67 -17.19
CA LEU A 176 15.81 42.24 -17.07
C LEU A 176 16.37 41.84 -15.69
N TYR A 177 15.83 40.77 -15.12
CA TYR A 177 16.37 40.15 -13.92
C TYR A 177 16.35 38.62 -14.05
N GLU A 178 17.37 37.99 -13.44
CA GLU A 178 17.51 36.53 -13.41
C GLU A 178 16.57 35.96 -12.33
N VAL A 179 15.66 35.08 -12.74
CA VAL A 179 14.68 34.39 -11.88
C VAL A 179 15.31 33.19 -11.19
N SER A 180 16.22 32.49 -11.86
CA SER A 180 16.96 31.32 -11.34
C SER A 180 18.35 31.24 -11.95
N ASN A 181 19.29 30.51 -11.36
CA ASN A 181 20.56 30.16 -12.03
C ASN A 181 20.51 28.77 -12.71
N PHE A 182 19.30 28.27 -12.98
CA PHE A 182 19.05 26.91 -13.47
C PHE A 182 17.79 26.85 -14.33
N LEU A 183 17.70 25.84 -15.18
CA LEU A 183 16.49 25.42 -15.87
C LEU A 183 15.96 24.14 -15.22
N MET A 184 14.64 23.93 -15.28
CA MET A 184 14.03 22.70 -14.79
C MET A 184 12.91 22.21 -15.69
N LYS A 185 12.69 20.89 -15.71
CA LYS A 185 11.60 20.25 -16.44
C LYS A 185 10.85 19.31 -15.51
N ILE A 186 9.52 19.33 -15.53
CA ILE A 186 8.72 18.29 -14.89
C ILE A 186 8.71 17.09 -15.83
N LEU A 187 9.25 15.96 -15.37
CA LEU A 187 9.21 14.71 -16.12
C LEU A 187 7.86 14.03 -15.91
N TYR A 188 7.46 13.88 -14.65
CA TYR A 188 6.23 13.19 -14.26
C TYR A 188 5.59 13.82 -13.02
N HIS A 189 4.26 13.82 -12.98
CA HIS A 189 3.46 14.06 -11.79
C HIS A 189 3.07 12.70 -11.20
N VAL A 190 3.69 12.35 -10.07
CA VAL A 190 3.50 11.06 -9.40
C VAL A 190 2.41 11.18 -8.33
N GLN A 191 1.26 10.58 -8.58
CA GLN A 191 0.22 10.41 -7.58
C GLN A 191 0.55 9.23 -6.66
N THR A 192 0.50 9.47 -5.34
CA THR A 192 0.65 8.41 -4.33
C THR A 192 -0.71 8.06 -3.71
N SER A 193 -0.78 6.94 -2.98
CA SER A 193 -2.02 6.52 -2.30
C SER A 193 -2.42 7.33 -1.06
N GLN A 194 -1.59 8.27 -0.59
CA GLN A 194 -1.80 8.97 0.70
C GLN A 194 -2.31 10.42 0.57
N ASP A 195 -3.15 10.74 -0.41
CA ASP A 195 -3.58 12.13 -0.72
C ASP A 195 -2.40 13.11 -0.93
N SER A 196 -1.21 12.56 -1.21
CA SER A 196 0.01 13.32 -1.46
C SER A 196 0.51 13.04 -2.87
N ALA A 197 1.09 14.04 -3.50
CA ALA A 197 1.66 13.91 -4.83
C ALA A 197 2.96 14.69 -4.90
N TYR A 198 3.89 14.20 -5.71
CA TYR A 198 5.12 14.92 -5.98
C TYR A 198 5.41 14.93 -7.48
N ARG A 199 6.22 15.89 -7.89
CA ARG A 199 6.71 16.00 -9.26
C ARG A 199 8.13 15.50 -9.31
N MET A 200 8.38 14.56 -10.21
CA MET A 200 9.75 14.21 -10.58
C MET A 200 10.26 15.30 -11.51
N ILE A 201 11.20 16.09 -11.02
CA ILE A 201 11.77 17.21 -11.76
C ILE A 201 13.23 16.92 -12.08
N GLU A 202 13.62 17.28 -13.29
CA GLU A 202 15.02 17.37 -13.69
C GLU A 202 15.45 18.84 -13.60
N VAL A 203 16.58 19.10 -12.95
CA VAL A 203 17.11 20.46 -12.80
C VAL A 203 18.55 20.50 -13.31
N LYS A 204 18.86 21.47 -14.17
CA LYS A 204 20.19 21.71 -14.73
C LYS A 204 20.63 23.15 -14.45
N ASN A 205 21.75 23.32 -13.75
CA ASN A 205 22.26 24.66 -13.50
C ASN A 205 23.08 25.18 -14.69
N LYS A 206 23.36 26.48 -14.69
CA LYS A 206 24.17 27.15 -15.72
C LYS A 206 25.61 26.65 -15.87
N PHE A 207 26.11 25.82 -14.96
CA PHE A 207 27.43 25.19 -15.04
C PHE A 207 27.39 23.79 -15.64
N GLY A 208 26.21 23.32 -16.06
CA GLY A 208 26.00 22.00 -16.66
C GLY A 208 25.76 20.88 -15.67
N TYR A 209 25.76 21.14 -14.36
CA TYR A 209 25.41 20.13 -13.36
C TYR A 209 23.90 19.85 -13.40
N LYS A 210 23.55 18.57 -13.55
CA LYS A 210 22.17 18.07 -13.69
C LYS A 210 21.85 17.07 -12.59
N THR A 211 20.65 17.14 -12.03
CA THR A 211 20.15 16.22 -11.00
C THR A 211 18.63 16.06 -11.09
N GLN A 212 18.10 14.96 -10.56
CA GLN A 212 16.67 14.71 -10.45
C GLN A 212 16.21 14.83 -9.00
N ILE A 213 15.00 15.36 -8.80
CA ILE A 213 14.45 15.66 -7.48
C ILE A 213 12.97 15.25 -7.45
N ALA A 214 12.54 14.58 -6.38
CA ALA A 214 11.14 14.50 -6.01
C ALA A 214 10.73 15.78 -5.28
N LEU A 215 10.00 16.67 -5.96
CA LEU A 215 9.46 17.90 -5.40
C LEU A 215 8.03 17.66 -4.92
N ASN A 216 7.80 17.70 -3.61
CA ASN A 216 6.43 17.61 -3.07
C ASN A 216 5.59 18.78 -3.62
N THR A 217 4.32 18.52 -3.93
CA THR A 217 3.39 19.55 -4.42
C THR A 217 3.34 20.74 -3.47
N ASP A 218 3.27 20.52 -2.16
CA ASP A 218 3.26 21.59 -1.16
C ASP A 218 4.54 22.45 -1.22
N ASP A 219 5.70 21.81 -1.42
CA ASP A 219 6.98 22.52 -1.52
C ASP A 219 7.04 23.41 -2.77
N PHE A 220 6.30 23.06 -3.82
CA PHE A 220 6.26 23.84 -5.05
C PHE A 220 5.37 25.08 -4.93
N THR A 221 4.41 25.11 -3.99
CA THR A 221 3.43 26.21 -3.87
C THR A 221 3.95 27.48 -3.21
N SER A 222 5.06 27.42 -2.46
CA SER A 222 5.62 28.60 -1.78
C SER A 222 7.10 28.79 -2.09
N VAL A 223 7.54 30.04 -2.29
CA VAL A 223 8.96 30.33 -2.58
C VAL A 223 9.88 29.92 -1.44
N GLY A 224 9.40 30.04 -0.20
CA GLY A 224 10.18 29.68 0.98
C GLY A 224 10.52 28.19 1.04
N SER A 225 9.54 27.31 0.81
CA SER A 225 9.76 25.86 0.75
C SER A 225 10.56 25.46 -0.49
N PHE A 226 10.20 26.01 -1.65
CA PHE A 226 10.84 25.70 -2.93
C PHE A 226 12.33 26.00 -2.89
N ARG A 227 12.74 27.18 -2.40
CA ARG A 227 14.14 27.56 -2.22
C ARG A 227 14.90 26.56 -1.35
N LYS A 228 14.30 26.08 -0.25
CA LYS A 228 14.95 25.10 0.63
C LYS A 228 15.18 23.76 -0.06
N VAL A 229 14.19 23.26 -0.80
CA VAL A 229 14.30 21.97 -1.51
C VAL A 229 15.36 22.03 -2.59
N ILE A 230 15.32 23.07 -3.43
CA ILE A 230 16.25 23.25 -4.54
C ILE A 230 17.69 23.49 -4.05
N ALA A 231 17.89 24.35 -3.05
CA ALA A 231 19.23 24.65 -2.51
C ALA A 231 19.92 23.45 -1.84
N ARG A 232 19.15 22.47 -1.32
CA ARG A 232 19.72 21.22 -0.77
C ARG A 232 20.38 20.34 -1.82
N ARG A 233 20.14 20.58 -3.11
CA ARG A 233 20.63 19.76 -4.22
C ARG A 233 21.89 20.31 -4.87
N GLY A 234 22.50 21.34 -4.27
CA GLY A 234 23.75 21.93 -4.71
C GLY A 234 23.56 23.36 -5.21
N ASN A 235 24.30 23.74 -6.25
CA ASN A 235 24.32 25.11 -6.76
C ASN A 235 23.10 25.41 -7.63
N PHE A 236 21.94 25.46 -6.99
CA PHE A 236 20.65 25.82 -7.57
C PHE A 236 20.02 26.91 -6.69
N ILE A 237 19.84 28.10 -7.25
CA ILE A 237 19.41 29.31 -6.56
C ILE A 237 18.21 29.89 -7.30
N PHE A 238 17.05 29.88 -6.64
CA PHE A 238 15.86 30.56 -7.12
C PHE A 238 15.81 31.98 -6.53
N LYS A 239 15.88 32.98 -7.41
CA LYS A 239 15.93 34.41 -7.10
C LYS A 239 14.57 35.12 -7.27
N GLY A 240 13.64 34.48 -7.98
CA GLY A 240 12.30 35.00 -8.24
C GLY A 240 11.45 35.24 -7.00
N SER A 241 10.39 36.02 -7.21
CA SER A 241 9.28 36.29 -6.28
C SER A 241 8.22 35.18 -6.32
N GLU A 242 7.19 35.28 -5.46
CA GLU A 242 6.03 34.36 -5.49
C GLU A 242 5.34 34.39 -6.85
N THR A 243 5.18 35.58 -7.45
CA THR A 243 4.61 35.72 -8.80
C THR A 243 5.44 34.99 -9.85
N ASP A 244 6.78 35.03 -9.76
CA ASP A 244 7.65 34.32 -10.69
C ASP A 244 7.52 32.80 -10.54
N LEU A 245 7.33 32.31 -9.31
CA LEU A 245 7.11 30.89 -9.05
C LEU A 245 5.77 30.40 -9.62
N TYR A 246 4.68 31.16 -9.46
CA TYR A 246 3.38 30.82 -10.06
C TYR A 246 3.44 30.74 -11.59
N LYS A 247 4.14 31.67 -12.24
CA LYS A 247 4.35 31.63 -13.68
C LYS A 247 5.14 30.39 -14.11
N LEU A 248 6.20 30.07 -13.36
CA LEU A 248 7.01 28.88 -13.60
C LEU A 248 6.19 27.60 -13.44
N GLN A 249 5.29 27.53 -12.46
CA GLN A 249 4.36 26.42 -12.30
C GLN A 249 3.42 26.29 -13.52
N ASP A 250 2.78 27.38 -13.95
CA ASP A 250 1.85 27.36 -15.09
C ASP A 250 2.53 26.85 -16.36
N LYS A 251 3.78 27.28 -16.63
CA LYS A 251 4.56 26.74 -17.75
C LYS A 251 4.82 25.24 -17.59
N LEU A 252 5.46 24.86 -16.49
CA LEU A 252 6.01 23.51 -16.35
C LEU A 252 4.93 22.43 -16.20
N GLN A 253 3.81 22.75 -15.55
CA GLN A 253 2.74 21.78 -15.29
C GLN A 253 1.94 21.44 -16.55
N ARG A 254 1.93 22.29 -17.57
CA ARG A 254 1.26 21.99 -18.86
C ARG A 254 1.91 20.83 -19.62
N GLU A 255 3.19 20.57 -19.36
CA GLU A 255 3.96 19.49 -19.99
C GLU A 255 4.10 18.25 -19.09
N GLU A 256 3.45 18.22 -17.92
CA GLU A 256 3.61 17.13 -16.97
C GLU A 256 2.88 15.86 -17.43
N ARG A 257 3.61 14.72 -17.41
CA ARG A 257 3.00 13.41 -17.63
C ARG A 257 2.49 12.86 -16.31
N PHE A 258 1.19 12.57 -16.25
CA PHE A 258 0.60 11.94 -15.07
C PHE A 258 1.10 10.50 -14.91
N SER A 259 1.43 10.10 -13.69
CA SER A 259 1.79 8.73 -13.32
C SER A 259 1.26 8.32 -11.95
N ILE A 260 1.05 7.01 -11.77
CA ILE A 260 0.57 6.40 -10.53
C ILE A 260 1.72 5.62 -9.89
N MET A 261 2.02 5.90 -8.62
CA MET A 261 3.01 5.14 -7.87
C MET A 261 2.53 3.70 -7.60
N ILE A 262 3.43 2.74 -7.82
CA ILE A 262 3.26 1.36 -7.40
C ILE A 262 3.63 1.24 -5.91
N ASP A 263 2.62 1.08 -5.06
CA ASP A 263 2.80 0.99 -3.59
C ASP A 263 3.19 -0.41 -3.09
N PHE A 264 3.01 -1.44 -3.94
CA PHE A 264 3.34 -2.83 -3.65
C PHE A 264 3.64 -3.58 -4.95
N LEU A 265 4.49 -4.59 -4.90
CA LEU A 265 4.82 -5.44 -6.06
C LEU A 265 3.93 -6.67 -6.12
N GLY A 266 3.92 -7.36 -7.26
CA GLY A 266 3.07 -8.51 -7.55
C GLY A 266 1.77 -8.13 -8.27
N TYR A 267 0.67 -8.84 -8.02
CA TYR A 267 -0.54 -8.69 -8.82
C TYR A 267 -1.36 -7.42 -8.51
N HIS A 268 -1.65 -6.64 -9.55
CA HIS A 268 -2.48 -5.42 -9.51
C HIS A 268 -3.85 -5.63 -10.18
N LYS A 269 -4.85 -5.98 -9.37
CA LYS A 269 -6.23 -6.28 -9.84
C LYS A 269 -6.89 -5.18 -10.68
N ARG A 270 -6.63 -3.90 -10.43
CA ARG A 270 -7.26 -2.81 -11.21
C ARG A 270 -6.61 -2.61 -12.58
N GLY A 271 -5.28 -2.70 -12.63
CA GLY A 271 -4.53 -2.56 -13.87
C GLY A 271 -4.40 -3.86 -14.68
N GLN A 272 -4.77 -5.01 -14.09
CA GLN A 272 -4.64 -6.33 -14.71
C GLN A 272 -3.20 -6.66 -15.16
N PHE A 273 -2.20 -6.26 -14.36
CA PHE A 273 -0.81 -6.61 -14.58
C PHE A 273 -0.19 -7.23 -13.32
N TYR A 274 0.93 -7.93 -13.50
CA TYR A 274 1.82 -8.35 -12.42
C TYR A 274 3.10 -7.52 -12.47
N CYS A 275 3.50 -6.95 -11.34
CA CYS A 275 4.58 -5.97 -11.27
C CYS A 275 5.80 -6.53 -10.54
N PHE A 276 6.96 -6.47 -11.16
CA PHE A 276 8.27 -6.71 -10.56
C PHE A 276 8.98 -5.38 -10.34
N SER A 277 10.08 -5.36 -9.58
CA SER A 277 10.81 -4.12 -9.34
C SER A 277 11.41 -3.47 -10.59
N ASN A 278 11.60 -4.21 -11.68
CA ASN A 278 12.19 -3.74 -12.93
C ASN A 278 11.20 -3.64 -14.11
N GLY A 279 9.92 -3.89 -13.91
CA GLY A 279 8.96 -3.93 -15.01
C GLY A 279 7.62 -4.56 -14.63
N LEU A 280 6.71 -4.67 -15.59
CA LEU A 280 5.42 -5.33 -15.40
C LEU A 280 5.09 -6.24 -16.57
N ILE A 281 4.11 -7.11 -16.37
CA ILE A 281 3.56 -7.98 -17.40
C ILE A 281 2.04 -7.90 -17.38
N ASP A 282 1.42 -7.80 -18.56
CA ASP A 282 -0.03 -7.85 -18.71
C ASP A 282 -0.55 -9.27 -18.37
N VAL A 283 -1.59 -9.36 -17.55
CA VAL A 283 -2.25 -10.63 -17.22
C VAL A 283 -3.77 -10.55 -17.41
N SER A 284 -4.22 -9.58 -18.22
CA SER A 284 -5.63 -9.40 -18.58
C SER A 284 -6.12 -10.51 -19.51
N GLY A 285 -5.21 -11.09 -20.31
CA GLY A 285 -5.54 -12.05 -21.36
C GLY A 285 -6.11 -11.40 -22.62
N GLN A 286 -5.97 -10.07 -22.78
CA GLN A 286 -6.44 -9.34 -23.96
C GLN A 286 -5.37 -9.21 -25.05
N GLU A 287 -4.08 -9.23 -24.68
CA GLU A 287 -2.97 -9.18 -25.63
C GLU A 287 -2.75 -10.56 -26.28
N GLU A 288 -2.49 -10.59 -27.59
CA GLU A 288 -2.21 -11.84 -28.33
C GLU A 288 -0.86 -12.45 -27.94
N GLU A 289 0.13 -11.60 -27.64
CA GLU A 289 1.44 -11.98 -27.13
C GLU A 289 1.69 -11.20 -25.82
N VAL A 290 2.05 -11.92 -24.76
CA VAL A 290 2.33 -11.31 -23.46
C VAL A 290 3.83 -11.08 -23.34
N GLU A 291 4.24 -9.81 -23.31
CA GLU A 291 5.64 -9.39 -23.18
C GLU A 291 5.90 -8.70 -21.84
N PHE A 292 7.10 -8.89 -21.29
CA PHE A 292 7.56 -8.15 -20.12
C PHE A 292 7.94 -6.71 -20.51
N LYS A 293 7.24 -5.72 -19.94
CA LYS A 293 7.48 -4.30 -20.17
C LYS A 293 8.44 -3.78 -19.11
N GLU A 294 9.71 -3.57 -19.49
CA GLU A 294 10.74 -3.02 -18.61
C GLU A 294 10.45 -1.56 -18.24
N ALA A 295 10.79 -1.17 -17.01
CA ALA A 295 10.74 0.22 -16.59
C ALA A 295 11.91 1.01 -17.16
N ASP A 296 11.65 2.27 -17.54
CA ASP A 296 12.71 3.20 -17.96
C ASP A 296 13.65 3.58 -16.81
N ASP A 297 14.70 4.36 -17.11
CA ASP A 297 15.67 4.85 -16.14
C ASP A 297 15.05 5.68 -14.98
N ASN A 298 13.88 6.25 -15.22
CA ASN A 298 13.14 6.98 -14.20
C ASN A 298 12.27 6.04 -13.36
N GLY A 299 12.17 4.76 -13.69
CA GLY A 299 11.27 3.79 -13.07
C GLY A 299 9.84 3.88 -13.61
N ILE A 300 9.62 4.41 -14.82
CA ILE A 300 8.29 4.59 -15.42
C ILE A 300 8.02 3.49 -16.44
N ILE A 301 6.78 3.00 -16.43
CA ILE A 301 6.26 2.07 -17.45
C ILE A 301 4.94 2.62 -17.97
N ASP A 302 4.77 2.64 -19.28
CA ASP A 302 3.47 2.90 -19.90
C ASP A 302 2.69 1.59 -20.04
N HIS A 303 1.45 1.57 -19.56
CA HIS A 303 0.58 0.42 -19.65
C HIS A 303 -0.88 0.86 -19.70
N ASN A 304 -1.60 0.50 -20.78
CA ASN A 304 -3.00 0.87 -21.01
C ASN A 304 -3.25 2.38 -20.89
N ASP A 305 -2.41 3.18 -21.57
CA ASP A 305 -2.44 4.66 -21.57
C ASP A 305 -2.24 5.31 -20.19
N ILE A 306 -1.72 4.55 -19.22
CA ILE A 306 -1.41 5.01 -17.87
C ILE A 306 0.08 4.79 -17.60
N ASN A 307 0.77 5.83 -17.12
CA ASN A 307 2.14 5.69 -16.64
C ASN A 307 2.13 5.17 -15.19
N TYR A 308 2.87 4.10 -14.93
CA TYR A 308 3.11 3.58 -13.59
C TYR A 308 4.54 3.87 -13.16
N PHE A 309 4.72 4.30 -11.92
CA PHE A 309 6.03 4.61 -11.34
C PHE A 309 6.46 3.55 -10.32
N ILE A 310 7.57 2.89 -10.58
CA ILE A 310 8.23 1.91 -9.70
C ILE A 310 9.43 2.57 -9.02
N PRO A 311 9.33 2.89 -7.71
CA PRO A 311 10.38 3.61 -7.01
C PRO A 311 11.71 2.86 -6.94
N ALA A 312 11.66 1.53 -6.85
CA ALA A 312 12.84 0.67 -6.67
C ALA A 312 13.83 0.73 -7.85
N GLN A 313 13.34 1.00 -9.07
CA GLN A 313 14.14 1.09 -10.30
C GLN A 313 14.61 2.52 -10.61
N SER A 314 14.02 3.53 -9.97
CA SER A 314 14.29 4.93 -10.30
C SER A 314 15.71 5.35 -9.93
N GLN A 315 16.47 5.89 -10.88
CA GLN A 315 17.81 6.44 -10.65
C GLN A 315 17.81 7.56 -9.60
N MET A 316 16.69 8.24 -9.39
CA MET A 316 16.51 9.25 -8.33
C MET A 316 16.83 8.72 -6.92
N PHE A 317 16.70 7.41 -6.70
CA PHE A 317 17.03 6.74 -5.43
C PHE A 317 18.30 5.88 -5.51
N GLY A 318 19.08 5.98 -6.59
CA GLY A 318 20.27 5.16 -6.84
C GLY A 318 21.35 5.28 -5.76
N ASP A 319 21.56 6.48 -5.22
CA ASP A 319 22.57 6.73 -4.16
C ASP A 319 22.19 6.17 -2.77
N LYS A 320 21.01 5.55 -2.64
CA LYS A 320 20.49 5.00 -1.39
C LYS A 320 20.31 3.50 -1.52
N ASP A 321 21.41 2.77 -1.47
CA ASP A 321 21.45 1.31 -1.66
C ASP A 321 20.41 0.56 -0.79
N GLU A 322 20.26 0.96 0.48
CA GLU A 322 19.34 0.32 1.44
C GLU A 322 17.86 0.61 1.16
N MET A 323 17.54 1.68 0.43
CA MET A 323 16.17 2.07 0.12
C MET A 323 15.56 1.09 -0.88
N PHE A 324 14.33 0.63 -0.59
CA PHE A 324 13.63 -0.39 -1.38
C PHE A 324 14.42 -1.72 -1.53
N SER A 325 15.34 -2.03 -0.61
CA SER A 325 16.19 -3.23 -0.66
C SER A 325 15.41 -4.54 -0.86
N ASN A 326 14.24 -4.70 -0.22
CA ASN A 326 13.40 -5.89 -0.43
C ASN A 326 12.75 -5.89 -1.82
N ASP A 327 12.27 -4.74 -2.26
CA ASP A 327 11.59 -4.58 -3.54
C ASP A 327 12.58 -4.87 -4.67
N LYS A 328 13.81 -4.36 -4.61
CA LYS A 328 14.90 -4.63 -5.56
C LYS A 328 15.21 -6.13 -5.73
N LYS A 329 14.99 -6.94 -4.69
CA LYS A 329 15.13 -8.41 -4.76
C LYS A 329 13.94 -9.09 -5.45
N PHE A 330 12.77 -8.46 -5.47
CA PHE A 330 11.58 -8.95 -6.16
C PHE A 330 11.63 -8.52 -7.63
N LYS A 331 12.35 -9.27 -8.46
CA LYS A 331 12.79 -8.83 -9.78
C LYS A 331 12.49 -9.89 -10.83
N TYR A 332 12.07 -9.46 -12.03
CA TYR A 332 12.00 -10.34 -13.19
C TYR A 332 13.40 -10.62 -13.72
N MET A 333 13.72 -11.90 -13.89
CA MET A 333 14.99 -12.42 -14.37
C MET A 333 14.69 -13.57 -15.32
N GLU A 334 15.21 -13.46 -16.52
CA GLU A 334 15.01 -14.41 -17.60
C GLU A 334 16.20 -15.36 -17.73
N SER A 335 15.90 -16.62 -18.04
CA SER A 335 16.91 -17.64 -18.37
C SER A 335 16.32 -18.72 -19.27
N ASP A 336 17.17 -19.60 -19.81
CA ASP A 336 16.76 -20.73 -20.66
C ASP A 336 16.06 -21.88 -19.90
N ILE A 337 15.81 -21.72 -18.59
CA ILE A 337 15.16 -22.74 -17.78
C ILE A 337 13.66 -22.76 -18.06
N ILE A 338 13.09 -23.96 -18.23
CA ILE A 338 11.65 -24.16 -18.45
C ILE A 338 10.99 -24.57 -17.13
N PHE A 339 9.76 -24.10 -16.87
CA PHE A 339 9.03 -24.38 -15.63
C PHE A 339 8.98 -25.88 -15.31
N LYS A 340 8.59 -26.70 -16.29
CA LYS A 340 8.46 -28.15 -16.13
C LYS A 340 9.78 -28.80 -15.69
N ASP A 341 10.90 -28.41 -16.28
CA ASP A 341 12.22 -28.97 -15.94
C ASP A 341 12.65 -28.59 -14.52
N TRP A 342 12.42 -27.33 -14.14
CA TRP A 342 12.72 -26.88 -12.78
C TRP A 342 11.84 -27.60 -11.75
N VAL A 343 10.54 -27.73 -12.00
CA VAL A 343 9.63 -28.45 -11.10
C VAL A 343 9.99 -29.93 -11.00
N ASN A 344 10.38 -30.57 -12.11
CA ASN A 344 10.88 -31.95 -12.12
C ASN A 344 12.08 -32.10 -11.17
N GLN A 345 13.07 -31.21 -11.29
CA GLN A 345 14.26 -31.24 -10.43
C GLN A 345 13.92 -30.90 -8.97
N PHE A 346 13.00 -29.95 -8.73
CA PHE A 346 12.56 -29.57 -7.38
C PHE A 346 11.83 -30.73 -6.68
N VAL A 347 10.93 -31.41 -7.38
CA VAL A 347 10.24 -32.60 -6.86
C VAL A 347 11.20 -33.77 -6.70
N GLU A 348 12.23 -33.90 -7.55
CA GLU A 348 13.25 -34.93 -7.37
C GLU A 348 14.06 -34.71 -6.08
N VAL A 349 14.40 -33.46 -5.75
CA VAL A 349 15.12 -33.12 -4.51
C VAL A 349 14.26 -33.30 -3.27
N TYR A 350 13.03 -32.77 -3.27
CA TYR A 350 12.19 -32.69 -2.07
C TYR A 350 11.14 -33.81 -1.96
N LYS A 351 10.99 -34.64 -3.00
CA LYS A 351 10.07 -35.78 -3.08
C LYS A 351 8.62 -35.36 -2.80
N LYS A 352 7.91 -36.07 -1.91
CA LYS A 352 6.51 -35.76 -1.53
C LYS A 352 6.35 -34.31 -1.05
N ARG A 353 7.34 -33.78 -0.31
CA ARG A 353 7.35 -32.39 0.18
C ARG A 353 7.40 -31.40 -0.99
N GLY A 354 8.18 -31.72 -2.02
CA GLY A 354 8.29 -30.90 -3.24
C GLY A 354 6.95 -30.72 -3.94
N LYS A 355 6.13 -31.78 -4.03
CA LYS A 355 4.80 -31.72 -4.65
C LYS A 355 3.87 -30.75 -3.92
N ILE A 356 3.81 -30.84 -2.59
CA ILE A 356 3.02 -29.94 -1.74
C ILE A 356 3.56 -28.51 -1.83
N GLY A 357 4.89 -28.34 -1.82
CA GLY A 357 5.53 -27.03 -1.94
C GLY A 357 5.19 -26.29 -3.23
N ILE A 358 5.17 -26.99 -4.37
CA ILE A 358 4.80 -26.41 -5.67
C ILE A 358 3.30 -26.11 -5.73
N ALA A 359 2.44 -27.01 -5.25
CA ALA A 359 1.01 -26.72 -5.16
C ALA A 359 0.73 -25.49 -4.27
N PHE A 360 1.48 -25.33 -3.18
CA PHE A 360 1.39 -24.15 -2.32
C PHE A 360 1.90 -22.88 -3.03
N TYR A 361 3.03 -22.94 -3.73
CA TYR A 361 3.54 -21.85 -4.55
C TYR A 361 2.51 -21.38 -5.58
N LEU A 362 1.95 -22.30 -6.37
CA LEU A 362 0.91 -22.00 -7.34
C LEU A 362 -0.32 -21.40 -6.65
N SER A 363 -0.70 -21.92 -5.48
CA SER A 363 -1.79 -21.32 -4.70
C SER A 363 -1.50 -19.87 -4.31
N CYS A 364 -0.26 -19.55 -3.95
CA CYS A 364 0.15 -18.19 -3.57
C CYS A 364 0.13 -17.23 -4.77
N LEU A 365 0.49 -17.72 -5.96
CA LEU A 365 0.47 -16.94 -7.19
C LEU A 365 -0.94 -16.51 -7.61
N PHE A 366 -1.94 -17.33 -7.29
CA PHE A 366 -3.37 -17.03 -7.51
C PHE A 366 -4.12 -16.80 -6.20
N ARG A 367 -3.42 -16.28 -5.19
CA ARG A 367 -3.98 -16.13 -3.83
C ARG A 367 -5.29 -15.36 -3.84
N ASP A 368 -5.41 -14.30 -4.62
CA ASP A 368 -6.63 -13.48 -4.67
C ASP A 368 -7.86 -14.28 -5.11
N VAL A 369 -7.71 -15.16 -6.12
CA VAL A 369 -8.78 -16.05 -6.60
C VAL A 369 -9.13 -17.10 -5.53
N ILE A 370 -8.10 -17.74 -4.97
CA ILE A 370 -8.26 -18.83 -4.00
C ILE A 370 -8.84 -18.32 -2.69
N TYR A 371 -8.37 -17.18 -2.20
CA TYR A 371 -8.83 -16.54 -0.98
C TYR A 371 -10.31 -16.16 -1.06
N ASP A 372 -10.76 -15.63 -2.21
CA ASP A 372 -12.16 -15.31 -2.45
C ASP A 372 -13.03 -16.58 -2.48
N ALA A 373 -12.55 -17.67 -3.09
CA ALA A 373 -13.25 -18.96 -3.16
C ALA A 373 -13.29 -19.74 -1.83
N MET A 374 -12.39 -19.44 -0.89
CA MET A 374 -12.25 -20.11 0.40
C MET A 374 -12.84 -19.34 1.58
N ASP A 375 -13.86 -18.50 1.33
CA ASP A 375 -14.48 -17.65 2.35
C ASP A 375 -13.45 -16.81 3.13
N ARG A 376 -12.51 -16.20 2.40
CA ARG A 376 -11.47 -15.32 2.96
C ARG A 376 -10.53 -16.02 3.94
N ARG A 377 -10.11 -17.23 3.59
CA ARG A 377 -9.09 -18.01 4.31
C ARG A 377 -8.02 -18.47 3.34
N PHE A 378 -6.77 -18.51 3.79
CA PHE A 378 -5.66 -18.97 2.96
C PHE A 378 -4.66 -19.79 3.79
N PRO A 379 -4.27 -21.00 3.36
CA PRO A 379 -3.41 -21.88 4.13
C PRO A 379 -2.03 -21.27 4.39
N ILE A 380 -1.42 -21.66 5.51
CA ILE A 380 -0.02 -21.36 5.83
C ILE A 380 0.79 -22.64 5.59
N LEU A 381 1.88 -22.58 4.81
CA LEU A 381 2.76 -23.74 4.68
C LEU A 381 3.74 -23.77 5.86
N PHE A 382 3.71 -24.83 6.67
CA PHE A 382 4.58 -24.96 7.84
C PHE A 382 5.72 -25.94 7.59
N LEU A 383 6.95 -25.46 7.55
CA LEU A 383 8.16 -26.28 7.37
C LEU A 383 8.77 -26.60 8.75
N TYR A 384 8.49 -27.80 9.25
CA TYR A 384 8.97 -28.30 10.54
C TYR A 384 10.23 -29.15 10.36
N GLY A 385 11.28 -28.88 11.13
CA GLY A 385 12.42 -29.79 11.21
C GLY A 385 13.65 -29.21 11.89
N GLN A 386 14.56 -30.10 12.28
CA GLN A 386 15.82 -29.74 12.92
C GLN A 386 16.70 -28.86 12.03
N ARG A 387 17.68 -28.17 12.61
CA ARG A 387 18.65 -27.38 11.83
C ARG A 387 19.41 -28.30 10.86
N GLY A 388 19.62 -27.84 9.62
CA GLY A 388 20.30 -28.62 8.58
C GLY A 388 19.43 -29.59 7.79
N SER A 389 18.12 -29.70 8.09
CA SER A 389 17.20 -30.64 7.43
C SER A 389 16.70 -30.24 6.04
N GLY A 390 17.16 -29.11 5.49
CA GLY A 390 16.75 -28.60 4.17
C GLY A 390 15.49 -27.72 4.15
N LYS A 391 14.81 -27.50 5.29
CA LYS A 391 13.58 -26.68 5.36
C LYS A 391 13.75 -25.24 4.82
N GLY A 392 14.75 -24.51 5.31
CA GLY A 392 14.98 -23.12 4.88
C GLY A 392 15.45 -23.04 3.42
N THR A 393 16.18 -24.07 2.98
CA THR A 393 16.63 -24.19 1.60
C THR A 393 15.46 -24.37 0.63
N MET A 394 14.44 -25.15 1.00
CA MET A 394 13.21 -25.30 0.22
C MET A 394 12.43 -23.98 0.17
N ALA A 395 12.30 -23.27 1.29
CA ALA A 395 11.67 -21.95 1.32
C ALA A 395 12.38 -20.97 0.37
N GLN A 396 13.71 -20.93 0.41
CA GLN A 396 14.52 -20.09 -0.48
C GLN A 396 14.37 -20.47 -1.95
N SER A 397 14.38 -21.77 -2.29
CA SER A 397 14.12 -22.25 -3.65
C SER A 397 12.78 -21.74 -4.20
N ILE A 398 11.72 -21.77 -3.39
CA ILE A 398 10.40 -21.26 -3.79
C ILE A 398 10.44 -19.72 -3.94
N LEU A 399 11.08 -19.00 -3.02
CA LEU A 399 11.16 -17.54 -3.06
C LEU A 399 11.93 -17.00 -4.28
N LYS A 400 12.85 -17.79 -4.84
CA LYS A 400 13.58 -17.42 -6.07
C LYS A 400 12.71 -17.35 -7.32
N LEU A 401 11.50 -17.93 -7.29
CA LEU A 401 10.52 -17.73 -8.35
C LEU A 401 10.03 -16.28 -8.42
N PHE A 402 10.27 -15.46 -7.39
CA PHE A 402 9.89 -14.04 -7.37
C PHE A 402 11.09 -13.08 -7.55
N GLY A 403 12.31 -13.59 -7.76
CA GLY A 403 13.50 -12.78 -7.94
C GLY A 403 14.75 -13.39 -7.30
N GLU A 404 15.57 -12.59 -6.64
CA GLU A 404 16.79 -13.05 -5.95
C GLU A 404 16.50 -13.92 -4.72
N GLY A 405 15.24 -13.93 -4.26
CA GLY A 405 14.80 -14.58 -3.03
C GLY A 405 14.78 -13.59 -1.86
N GLN A 406 13.62 -13.47 -1.20
CA GLN A 406 13.48 -12.61 -0.03
C GLN A 406 14.15 -13.24 1.20
N ASP A 407 14.70 -12.39 2.08
CA ASP A 407 15.21 -12.85 3.37
C ASP A 407 14.06 -13.24 4.30
N GLN A 408 14.29 -14.22 5.17
CA GLN A 408 13.34 -14.57 6.22
C GLN A 408 13.10 -13.42 7.19
N PHE A 409 11.86 -13.31 7.66
CA PHE A 409 11.55 -12.52 8.84
C PHE A 409 11.66 -13.42 10.09
N MET A 410 12.63 -13.12 10.95
CA MET A 410 12.82 -13.86 12.20
C MET A 410 11.71 -13.53 13.22
N LEU A 411 10.95 -14.54 13.65
CA LEU A 411 9.93 -14.38 14.69
C LEU A 411 10.52 -14.35 16.11
N GLY A 412 11.64 -15.04 16.33
CA GLY A 412 12.37 -15.01 17.59
C GLY A 412 13.19 -13.72 17.75
N GLY A 413 13.10 -13.06 18.91
CA GLY A 413 13.93 -11.89 19.25
C GLY A 413 13.30 -10.54 18.90
N THR A 414 13.88 -9.81 17.94
CA THR A 414 13.52 -8.41 17.58
C THR A 414 12.32 -8.29 16.63
N GLY A 415 11.78 -9.41 16.14
CA GLY A 415 10.62 -9.44 15.24
C GLY A 415 9.36 -8.89 15.91
N THR A 416 8.74 -7.89 15.29
CA THR A 416 7.46 -7.32 15.77
C THR A 416 6.32 -7.70 14.85
N THR A 417 5.11 -7.85 15.41
CA THR A 417 3.87 -8.01 14.62
C THR A 417 3.74 -6.96 13.52
N LYS A 418 4.00 -5.69 13.85
CA LYS A 418 3.97 -4.58 12.87
C LYS A 418 4.98 -4.78 11.74
N GLY A 419 6.15 -5.32 12.04
CA GLY A 419 7.21 -5.57 11.08
C GLY A 419 6.81 -6.60 10.02
N PHE A 420 6.38 -7.79 10.43
CA PHE A 420 6.00 -8.81 9.45
C PHE A 420 4.67 -8.51 8.76
N MET A 421 3.70 -7.87 9.42
CA MET A 421 2.45 -7.47 8.75
C MET A 421 2.72 -6.50 7.60
N ARG A 422 3.73 -5.63 7.70
CA ARG A 422 4.17 -4.79 6.58
C ARG A 422 4.74 -5.60 5.42
N LYS A 423 5.48 -6.68 5.69
CA LYS A 423 5.98 -7.59 4.63
C LYS A 423 4.82 -8.20 3.82
N PHE A 424 3.75 -8.61 4.48
CA PHE A 424 2.54 -9.14 3.80
C PHE A 424 1.81 -8.11 2.94
N ALA A 425 2.01 -6.81 3.17
CA ALA A 425 1.43 -5.73 2.37
C ALA A 425 2.32 -5.30 1.19
N GLN A 426 3.63 -5.58 1.24
CA GLN A 426 4.62 -5.20 0.20
C GLN A 426 4.50 -6.02 -1.08
N PHE A 427 4.08 -7.28 -0.96
CA PHE A 427 4.01 -8.21 -2.08
C PHE A 427 2.61 -8.81 -2.18
N ALA A 428 2.01 -8.79 -3.36
CA ALA A 428 0.69 -9.35 -3.65
C ALA A 428 0.81 -10.59 -4.52
N ASN A 429 0.03 -11.63 -4.22
CA ASN A 429 0.10 -12.91 -4.93
C ASN A 429 1.54 -13.44 -4.99
N ALA A 430 2.19 -13.39 -3.83
CA ALA A 430 3.57 -13.78 -3.59
C ALA A 430 3.67 -14.48 -2.23
N ILE A 431 4.90 -14.69 -1.74
CA ILE A 431 5.15 -15.42 -0.50
C ILE A 431 6.02 -14.59 0.45
N VAL A 432 5.61 -14.55 1.72
CA VAL A 432 6.44 -14.09 2.83
C VAL A 432 6.89 -15.28 3.65
N TRP A 433 8.19 -15.32 3.99
CA TRP A 433 8.78 -16.36 4.83
C TRP A 433 9.03 -15.84 6.25
N LEU A 434 8.35 -16.46 7.22
CA LEU A 434 8.54 -16.25 8.64
C LEU A 434 9.31 -17.45 9.23
N ASP A 435 10.44 -17.20 9.88
CA ASP A 435 11.31 -18.27 10.40
C ASP A 435 11.45 -18.19 11.93
N GLU A 436 12.02 -19.24 12.51
CA GLU A 436 12.23 -19.40 13.96
C GLU A 436 10.93 -19.41 14.77
N TYR A 437 9.91 -20.11 14.27
CA TYR A 437 8.73 -20.45 15.08
C TYR A 437 9.15 -21.30 16.30
N LYS A 438 8.65 -20.89 17.47
CA LYS A 438 8.76 -21.59 18.75
C LYS A 438 7.43 -21.51 19.49
N ASN A 439 7.13 -22.49 20.31
CA ASN A 439 5.91 -22.54 21.12
C ASN A 439 5.91 -21.47 22.23
N ASN A 440 7.08 -20.97 22.63
CA ASN A 440 7.18 -19.87 23.59
C ASN A 440 7.12 -18.46 22.96
N LEU A 441 6.74 -18.33 21.69
CA LEU A 441 6.56 -17.03 21.06
C LEU A 441 5.49 -16.20 21.80
N ASN A 442 5.62 -14.87 21.70
CA ASN A 442 4.64 -13.96 22.29
C ASN A 442 3.24 -14.25 21.73
N LYS A 443 2.24 -14.35 22.61
CA LYS A 443 0.83 -14.58 22.25
C LYS A 443 0.32 -13.64 21.15
N GLN A 444 0.77 -12.38 21.14
CA GLN A 444 0.41 -11.42 20.09
C GLN A 444 0.89 -11.87 18.70
N ILE A 445 2.09 -12.47 18.60
CA ILE A 445 2.62 -13.03 17.35
C ILE A 445 1.76 -14.23 16.93
N ILE A 446 1.44 -15.13 17.86
CA ILE A 446 0.59 -16.29 17.59
C ILE A 446 -0.80 -15.88 17.06
N GLU A 447 -1.47 -14.92 17.70
CA GLU A 447 -2.75 -14.39 17.22
C GLU A 447 -2.62 -13.72 15.85
N SER A 448 -1.50 -13.04 15.62
CA SER A 448 -1.21 -12.41 14.33
C SER A 448 -1.00 -13.44 13.21
N LEU A 449 -0.41 -14.60 13.50
CA LEU A 449 -0.32 -15.71 12.53
C LEU A 449 -1.71 -16.28 12.20
N LYS A 450 -2.62 -16.36 13.17
CA LYS A 450 -4.03 -16.73 12.92
C LYS A 450 -4.70 -15.68 12.02
N ASN A 451 -4.46 -14.40 12.26
CA ASN A 451 -4.97 -13.32 11.41
C ASN A 451 -4.43 -13.35 9.97
N VAL A 452 -3.16 -13.76 9.76
CA VAL A 452 -2.59 -13.94 8.41
C VAL A 452 -3.39 -14.97 7.61
N TYR A 453 -3.80 -16.08 8.24
CA TYR A 453 -4.66 -17.10 7.61
C TYR A 453 -6.04 -16.52 7.23
N ASP A 454 -6.64 -15.74 8.13
CA ASP A 454 -7.94 -15.10 7.91
C ASP A 454 -7.82 -13.83 7.00
N GLY A 455 -6.61 -13.46 6.57
CA GLY A 455 -6.30 -12.26 5.79
C GLY A 455 -6.61 -10.93 6.50
N VAL A 456 -6.72 -10.97 7.83
CA VAL A 456 -7.00 -9.80 8.67
C VAL A 456 -5.73 -9.03 8.94
N GLY A 457 -5.71 -7.80 8.44
CA GLY A 457 -4.61 -6.86 8.60
C GLY A 457 -4.51 -6.22 9.98
N GLY A 458 -3.39 -5.53 10.25
CA GLY A 458 -3.31 -4.64 11.41
C GLY A 458 -4.10 -3.35 11.18
N GLU A 459 -4.99 -3.00 12.10
CA GLU A 459 -5.78 -1.76 12.06
C GLU A 459 -5.09 -0.60 12.81
N ARG A 460 -5.18 0.61 12.27
CA ARG A 460 -4.81 1.86 12.94
C ARG A 460 -5.86 2.93 12.64
N ALA A 461 -6.39 3.58 13.69
CA ALA A 461 -7.18 4.79 13.50
C ALA A 461 -6.33 5.87 12.81
N LYS A 462 -6.89 6.61 11.85
CA LYS A 462 -6.26 7.84 11.39
C LYS A 462 -6.21 8.84 12.55
N THR A 463 -5.13 9.61 12.63
CA THR A 463 -4.93 10.67 13.65
C THR A 463 -5.70 11.96 13.28
N ASP A 464 -6.62 11.90 12.32
CA ASP A 464 -7.51 13.01 11.96
C ASP A 464 -8.87 12.86 12.67
N ASN A 465 -9.69 13.90 12.66
CA ASN A 465 -11.06 13.85 13.23
C ASN A 465 -12.02 12.97 12.39
N SER A 466 -11.51 12.08 11.53
CA SER A 466 -12.31 11.18 10.72
C SER A 466 -12.42 9.80 11.39
N PHE A 467 -13.55 9.12 11.22
CA PHE A 467 -13.74 7.75 11.68
C PHE A 467 -13.09 6.70 10.76
N GLN A 468 -12.09 7.08 9.95
CA GLN A 468 -11.46 6.18 8.99
C GLN A 468 -10.27 5.42 9.62
N THR A 469 -10.24 4.11 9.41
CA THR A 469 -9.18 3.22 9.88
C THR A 469 -8.29 2.78 8.72
N HIS A 470 -6.97 2.95 8.84
CA HIS A 470 -6.01 2.32 7.94
C HIS A 470 -5.78 0.87 8.36
N THR A 471 -6.07 -0.06 7.45
CA THR A 471 -5.78 -1.49 7.62
C THR A 471 -4.60 -1.87 6.74
N THR A 472 -3.57 -2.49 7.31
CA THR A 472 -2.46 -3.05 6.53
C THR A 472 -2.91 -4.37 5.89
N PRO A 473 -3.10 -4.45 4.57
CA PRO A 473 -3.68 -5.63 3.93
C PRO A 473 -2.72 -6.83 3.96
N ILE A 474 -3.28 -8.04 4.02
CA ILE A 474 -2.53 -9.29 3.82
C ILE A 474 -2.70 -9.71 2.36
N ARG A 475 -1.66 -9.50 1.55
CA ARG A 475 -1.69 -9.74 0.09
C ARG A 475 -0.90 -10.98 -0.34
N SER A 476 -0.04 -11.51 0.53
CA SER A 476 0.82 -12.67 0.27
C SER A 476 0.41 -13.93 1.04
N GLY A 477 0.81 -15.09 0.53
CA GLY A 477 0.83 -16.35 1.27
C GLY A 477 1.97 -16.39 2.29
N CYS A 478 1.92 -17.35 3.21
CA CYS A 478 2.90 -17.47 4.30
C CYS A 478 3.58 -18.84 4.28
N ILE A 479 4.91 -18.83 4.19
CA ILE A 479 5.73 -19.95 4.65
C ILE A 479 6.13 -19.63 6.09
N LEU A 480 5.81 -20.52 7.00
CA LEU A 480 6.24 -20.47 8.40
C LEU A 480 7.19 -21.64 8.65
N SER A 481 8.34 -21.40 9.28
CA SER A 481 9.28 -22.48 9.62
C SER A 481 9.77 -22.42 11.05
N GLY A 482 10.12 -23.59 11.60
CA GLY A 482 10.58 -23.70 12.98
C GLY A 482 11.14 -25.07 13.30
N GLN A 483 11.67 -25.18 14.52
CA GLN A 483 12.15 -26.44 15.11
C GLN A 483 11.11 -27.09 16.03
N GLU A 484 10.02 -26.39 16.31
CA GLU A 484 8.90 -26.86 17.12
C GLU A 484 7.63 -26.78 16.27
N MET A 485 6.71 -27.72 16.43
CA MET A 485 5.37 -27.64 15.82
C MET A 485 4.45 -26.81 16.72
N PRO A 486 3.46 -26.08 16.18
CA PRO A 486 2.49 -25.29 16.96
C PRO A 486 1.48 -26.18 17.70
N THR A 487 1.92 -27.28 18.30
CA THR A 487 1.08 -28.27 18.98
C THR A 487 0.44 -27.72 20.25
N ILE A 488 1.08 -26.75 20.91
CA ILE A 488 0.49 -26.03 22.05
C ILE A 488 -0.68 -25.12 21.64
N GLU A 489 -0.81 -24.81 20.35
CA GLU A 489 -1.82 -23.91 19.78
C GLU A 489 -2.57 -24.65 18.66
N PRO A 490 -3.46 -25.61 19.00
CA PRO A 490 -4.21 -26.39 18.00
C PRO A 490 -4.98 -25.51 17.00
N ALA A 491 -5.44 -24.33 17.43
CA ALA A 491 -6.09 -23.36 16.57
C ALA A 491 -5.16 -22.79 15.48
N LEU A 492 -3.87 -22.63 15.76
CA LEU A 492 -2.88 -22.28 14.75
C LEU A 492 -2.53 -23.51 13.91
N PHE A 493 -2.36 -24.69 14.53
CA PHE A 493 -1.95 -25.89 13.82
C PHE A 493 -2.98 -26.41 12.80
N THR A 494 -4.27 -26.14 13.00
CA THR A 494 -5.33 -26.43 12.00
C THR A 494 -5.33 -25.48 10.79
N ARG A 495 -4.65 -24.33 10.89
CA ARG A 495 -4.50 -23.34 9.81
C ARG A 495 -3.28 -23.61 8.92
N VAL A 496 -2.41 -24.54 9.31
CA VAL A 496 -1.19 -24.85 8.56
C VAL A 496 -1.30 -26.14 7.76
N VAL A 497 -0.55 -26.21 6.67
CA VAL A 497 -0.20 -27.46 5.96
C VAL A 497 1.20 -27.84 6.41
N LEU A 498 1.32 -28.95 7.13
CA LEU A 498 2.59 -29.38 7.74
C LEU A 498 3.49 -30.10 6.72
N LEU A 499 4.74 -29.67 6.58
CA LEU A 499 5.81 -30.45 5.94
C LEU A 499 6.90 -30.76 6.96
N THR A 500 7.11 -32.06 7.22
CA THR A 500 8.09 -32.54 8.19
C THR A 500 9.41 -32.92 7.51
N PHE A 501 10.52 -32.36 7.98
CA PHE A 501 11.88 -32.63 7.53
C PHE A 501 12.65 -33.38 8.61
N LYS A 502 12.76 -34.70 8.44
CA LYS A 502 13.42 -35.60 9.42
C LYS A 502 14.90 -35.82 9.12
N GLU A 503 15.31 -35.83 7.85
CA GLU A 503 16.69 -36.15 7.47
C GLU A 503 17.63 -34.97 7.72
N SER A 504 18.76 -35.23 8.39
CA SER A 504 19.90 -34.29 8.51
C SER A 504 21.15 -34.78 7.78
N SER A 505 21.12 -35.99 7.23
CA SER A 505 22.18 -36.61 6.43
C SER A 505 21.68 -36.93 5.02
N PHE A 506 22.51 -36.63 4.01
CA PHE A 506 22.16 -36.78 2.60
C PHE A 506 23.24 -37.56 1.84
N THR A 507 22.82 -38.46 0.95
CA THR A 507 23.71 -39.26 0.09
C THR A 507 24.43 -38.39 -0.95
N ALA A 508 25.48 -38.92 -1.58
CA ALA A 508 26.18 -38.22 -2.66
C ALA A 508 25.24 -37.89 -3.84
N ASP A 509 24.36 -38.81 -4.21
CA ASP A 509 23.37 -38.58 -5.27
C ASP A 509 22.35 -37.50 -4.89
N GLN A 510 21.85 -37.50 -3.65
CA GLN A 510 20.94 -36.44 -3.17
C GLN A 510 21.61 -35.07 -3.21
N LYS A 511 22.89 -34.98 -2.83
CA LYS A 511 23.66 -33.73 -2.93
C LYS A 511 23.86 -33.29 -4.38
N LYS A 512 24.12 -34.22 -5.29
CA LYS A 512 24.25 -33.94 -6.73
C LYS A 512 22.94 -33.41 -7.33
N GLU A 513 21.80 -34.02 -7.03
CA GLU A 513 20.49 -33.52 -7.48
C GLU A 513 20.17 -32.15 -6.89
N PHE A 514 20.55 -31.92 -5.63
CA PHE A 514 20.43 -30.62 -4.99
C PHE A 514 21.31 -29.54 -5.63
N GLU A 515 22.56 -29.85 -5.99
CA GLU A 515 23.46 -28.94 -6.70
C GLU A 515 22.92 -28.56 -8.09
N LYS A 516 22.34 -29.53 -8.82
CA LYS A 516 21.66 -29.23 -10.10
C LYS A 516 20.54 -28.22 -9.92
N LEU A 517 19.66 -28.43 -8.93
CA LEU A 517 18.60 -27.50 -8.60
C LEU A 517 19.15 -26.09 -8.32
N LYS A 518 20.20 -25.99 -7.49
CA LYS A 518 20.82 -24.71 -7.14
C LYS A 518 21.48 -24.02 -8.33
N LYS A 519 22.03 -24.79 -9.28
CA LYS A 519 22.57 -24.25 -10.54
C LYS A 519 21.48 -23.65 -11.42
N MET A 520 20.34 -24.33 -11.57
CA MET A 520 19.19 -23.79 -12.31
C MET A 520 18.72 -22.48 -11.67
N GLU A 521 18.53 -22.48 -10.35
CA GLU A 521 18.12 -21.31 -9.57
C GLU A 521 19.12 -20.15 -9.56
N ALA A 522 20.40 -20.40 -9.85
CA ALA A 522 21.43 -19.36 -9.91
C ALA A 522 21.41 -18.60 -11.24
N ALA A 523 20.79 -19.16 -12.28
CA ALA A 523 20.60 -18.48 -13.57
C ALA A 523 19.53 -17.37 -13.49
N GLY A 524 18.70 -17.37 -12.46
CA GLY A 524 17.52 -16.53 -12.34
C GLY A 524 16.30 -17.21 -12.98
N ILE A 525 15.24 -17.42 -12.19
CA ILE A 525 14.09 -18.25 -12.59
C ILE A 525 12.75 -17.57 -12.35
N SER A 526 12.73 -16.24 -12.21
CA SER A 526 11.48 -15.55 -11.92
C SER A 526 10.59 -15.36 -13.14
N HIS A 527 11.13 -15.53 -14.36
CA HIS A 527 10.31 -15.67 -15.57
C HIS A 527 9.40 -16.91 -15.53
N LEU A 528 9.76 -17.96 -14.78
CA LEU A 528 8.90 -19.11 -14.57
C LEU A 528 7.57 -18.74 -13.87
N THR A 529 7.56 -17.67 -13.07
CA THR A 529 6.32 -17.14 -12.48
C THR A 529 5.44 -16.49 -13.53
N VAL A 530 6.05 -15.79 -14.49
CA VAL A 530 5.37 -15.21 -15.65
C VAL A 530 4.68 -16.29 -16.46
N ASP A 531 5.37 -17.39 -16.78
CA ASP A 531 4.78 -18.52 -17.51
C ASP A 531 3.51 -19.04 -16.84
N MET A 532 3.50 -19.09 -15.51
CA MET A 532 2.35 -19.56 -14.75
C MET A 532 1.22 -18.54 -14.72
N LEU A 533 1.53 -17.24 -14.63
CA LEU A 533 0.55 -16.15 -14.62
C LEU A 533 -0.32 -16.11 -15.89
N LEU A 534 0.17 -16.63 -17.01
CA LEU A 534 -0.59 -16.75 -18.26
C LEU A 534 -1.84 -17.63 -18.11
N TYR A 535 -1.83 -18.59 -17.17
CA TYR A 535 -2.98 -19.48 -16.90
C TYR A 535 -3.99 -18.90 -15.92
N ARG A 536 -3.96 -17.59 -15.68
CA ARG A 536 -4.79 -16.93 -14.67
C ARG A 536 -6.29 -17.09 -14.98
N GLN A 537 -6.70 -16.96 -16.24
CA GLN A 537 -8.11 -17.10 -16.61
C GLN A 537 -8.60 -18.53 -16.39
N GLU A 538 -7.80 -19.54 -16.75
CA GLU A 538 -8.08 -20.94 -16.49
C GLU A 538 -8.24 -21.22 -14.99
N VAL A 539 -7.41 -20.60 -14.15
CA VAL A 539 -7.53 -20.73 -12.69
C VAL A 539 -8.82 -20.07 -12.17
N ILE A 540 -9.15 -18.86 -12.64
CA ILE A 540 -10.41 -18.17 -12.27
C ILE A 540 -11.63 -19.03 -12.61
N GLU A 541 -11.65 -19.64 -13.80
CA GLU A 541 -12.77 -20.44 -14.27
C GLU A 541 -12.86 -21.82 -13.60
N GLN A 542 -11.73 -22.51 -13.43
CA GLN A 542 -11.73 -23.92 -13.04
C GLN A 542 -11.56 -24.13 -11.53
N PHE A 543 -10.98 -23.19 -10.78
CA PHE A 543 -10.69 -23.39 -9.36
C PHE A 543 -11.92 -23.65 -8.50
N PRO A 544 -13.05 -22.92 -8.61
CA PRO A 544 -14.20 -23.12 -7.73
C PRO A 544 -14.78 -24.54 -7.77
N GLU A 545 -14.93 -25.12 -8.96
CA GLU A 545 -15.45 -26.48 -9.10
C GLU A 545 -14.43 -27.55 -8.70
N ASN A 546 -13.15 -27.37 -9.07
CA ASN A 546 -12.08 -28.27 -8.61
C ASN A 546 -11.92 -28.26 -7.08
N PHE A 547 -12.16 -27.13 -6.43
CA PHE A 547 -12.13 -27.01 -4.98
C PHE A 547 -13.27 -27.78 -4.32
N LYS A 548 -14.51 -27.63 -4.80
CA LYS A 548 -15.66 -28.41 -4.32
C LYS A 548 -15.44 -29.91 -4.49
N GLU A 549 -14.94 -30.33 -5.66
CA GLU A 549 -14.64 -31.74 -5.93
C GLU A 549 -13.53 -32.27 -5.00
N SER A 550 -12.45 -31.50 -4.84
CA SER A 550 -11.32 -31.86 -3.98
C SER A 550 -11.73 -32.01 -2.52
N TYR A 551 -12.54 -31.07 -2.01
CA TYR A 551 -13.09 -31.13 -0.66
C TYR A 551 -13.94 -32.40 -0.48
N LYS A 552 -14.84 -32.69 -1.42
CA LYS A 552 -15.70 -33.88 -1.39
C LYS A 552 -14.87 -35.18 -1.37
N ILE A 553 -13.90 -35.31 -2.26
CA ILE A 553 -13.07 -36.53 -2.37
C ILE A 553 -12.23 -36.73 -1.11
N LEU A 554 -11.57 -35.68 -0.62
CA LEU A 554 -10.78 -35.77 0.60
C LEU A 554 -11.68 -36.09 1.80
N SER A 555 -12.83 -35.42 1.95
CA SER A 555 -13.80 -35.70 3.02
C SER A 555 -14.22 -37.17 3.04
N GLN A 556 -14.44 -37.79 1.88
CA GLN A 556 -14.78 -39.21 1.79
C GLN A 556 -13.61 -40.12 2.17
N LYS A 557 -12.38 -39.79 1.74
CA LYS A 557 -11.18 -40.61 1.99
C LYS A 557 -10.73 -40.55 3.44
N VAL A 558 -10.78 -39.38 4.06
CA VAL A 558 -10.34 -39.17 5.45
C VAL A 558 -11.49 -39.07 6.45
N GLY A 559 -12.75 -39.26 6.03
CA GLY A 559 -13.93 -39.03 6.86
C GLY A 559 -14.05 -39.89 8.13
N LYS A 560 -13.24 -40.95 8.26
CA LYS A 560 -13.10 -41.70 9.53
C LYS A 560 -12.32 -40.92 10.58
N LEU A 561 -11.41 -40.06 10.15
CA LEU A 561 -10.67 -39.12 10.97
C LEU A 561 -11.63 -37.96 11.26
N LYS A 562 -12.06 -37.78 12.52
CA LYS A 562 -12.91 -36.65 12.91
C LYS A 562 -12.08 -35.36 12.88
N MET A 563 -11.88 -34.79 11.71
CA MET A 563 -10.94 -33.69 11.48
C MET A 563 -11.58 -32.31 11.64
N ASP A 564 -10.74 -31.31 11.95
CA ASP A 564 -11.11 -29.91 11.81
C ASP A 564 -11.29 -29.54 10.32
N ASP A 565 -12.35 -28.81 10.02
CA ASP A 565 -12.73 -28.45 8.65
C ASP A 565 -11.68 -27.56 7.97
N ARG A 566 -10.97 -26.71 8.73
CA ARG A 566 -9.89 -25.86 8.17
C ARG A 566 -8.77 -26.71 7.59
N LEU A 567 -8.43 -27.81 8.26
CA LEU A 567 -7.39 -28.71 7.77
C LEU A 567 -7.80 -29.27 6.41
N LEU A 568 -9.02 -29.79 6.31
CA LEU A 568 -9.53 -30.37 5.07
C LEU A 568 -9.61 -29.33 3.94
N ILE A 569 -10.11 -28.14 4.23
CA ILE A 569 -10.17 -27.00 3.30
C ILE A 569 -8.77 -26.64 2.77
N ASN A 570 -7.76 -26.59 3.64
CA ASN A 570 -6.38 -26.27 3.24
C ASN A 570 -5.80 -27.30 2.25
N TYR A 571 -6.01 -28.60 2.50
CA TYR A 571 -5.54 -29.64 1.58
C TYR A 571 -6.37 -29.70 0.29
N ALA A 572 -7.68 -29.44 0.38
CA ALA A 572 -8.55 -29.37 -0.78
C ALA A 572 -8.16 -28.24 -1.73
N SER A 573 -7.75 -27.08 -1.21
CA SER A 573 -7.29 -25.97 -2.06
C SER A 573 -5.99 -26.31 -2.81
N LEU A 574 -5.05 -26.99 -2.14
CA LEU A 574 -3.82 -27.47 -2.79
C LEU A 574 -4.13 -28.52 -3.86
N ASN A 575 -5.02 -29.47 -3.59
CA ASN A 575 -5.43 -30.47 -4.56
C ASN A 575 -6.12 -29.84 -5.78
N ALA A 576 -6.96 -28.82 -5.56
CA ALA A 576 -7.69 -28.13 -6.60
C ALA A 576 -6.76 -27.39 -7.57
N ILE A 577 -5.82 -26.60 -7.06
CA ILE A 577 -4.85 -25.90 -7.92
C ILE A 577 -3.96 -26.91 -8.65
N ALA A 578 -3.46 -27.95 -7.95
CA ALA A 578 -2.64 -28.97 -8.57
C ALA A 578 -3.39 -29.73 -9.67
N SER A 579 -4.70 -29.99 -9.50
CA SER A 579 -5.53 -30.65 -10.51
C SER A 579 -5.58 -29.85 -11.83
N ILE A 580 -5.66 -28.52 -11.75
CA ILE A 580 -5.63 -27.64 -12.93
C ILE A 580 -4.28 -27.76 -13.64
N PHE A 581 -3.18 -27.60 -12.91
CA PHE A 581 -1.83 -27.63 -13.49
C PHE A 581 -1.38 -29.04 -13.94
N CYS A 582 -1.92 -30.11 -13.35
CA CYS A 582 -1.77 -31.48 -13.85
C CYS A 582 -2.47 -31.66 -15.20
N LYS A 583 -3.67 -31.10 -15.37
CA LYS A 583 -4.42 -31.17 -16.65
C LYS A 583 -3.70 -30.41 -17.77
N LEU A 584 -2.94 -29.37 -17.41
CA LEU A 584 -2.08 -28.61 -18.33
C LEU A 584 -0.73 -29.28 -18.61
N ASP A 585 -0.45 -30.46 -18.04
CA ASP A 585 0.84 -31.18 -18.18
C ASP A 585 2.07 -30.36 -17.73
N LEU A 586 1.87 -29.49 -16.73
CA LEU A 586 2.92 -28.63 -16.16
C LEU A 586 3.59 -29.20 -14.90
N LEU A 587 3.06 -30.30 -14.35
CA LEU A 587 3.54 -30.92 -13.11
C LEU A 587 4.09 -32.35 -13.36
N PRO A 588 5.16 -32.78 -12.66
CA PRO A 588 5.76 -34.13 -12.78
C PRO A 588 4.93 -35.26 -12.18
N PHE A 589 3.69 -35.01 -11.80
CA PHE A 589 2.85 -35.96 -11.09
C PHE A 589 1.40 -35.82 -11.53
N THR A 590 0.65 -36.91 -11.36
CA THR A 590 -0.78 -36.93 -11.68
C THR A 590 -1.61 -36.42 -10.51
N LYS A 591 -2.87 -36.03 -10.79
CA LYS A 591 -3.88 -35.69 -9.76
C LYS A 591 -4.02 -36.79 -8.72
N ASP A 592 -4.13 -38.05 -9.14
CA ASP A 592 -4.32 -39.19 -8.22
C ASP A 592 -3.11 -39.41 -7.32
N ASN A 593 -1.90 -39.36 -7.89
CA ASN A 593 -0.69 -39.49 -7.10
C ASN A 593 -0.52 -38.36 -6.09
N PHE A 594 -0.92 -37.13 -6.45
CA PHE A 594 -0.88 -36.01 -5.52
C PHE A 594 -1.92 -36.16 -4.40
N LEU A 595 -3.13 -36.62 -4.73
CA LEU A 595 -4.19 -36.89 -3.76
C LEU A 595 -3.72 -37.87 -2.67
N GLU A 596 -3.04 -38.96 -3.05
CA GLU A 596 -2.44 -39.92 -2.11
C GLU A 596 -1.40 -39.28 -1.19
N VAL A 597 -0.57 -38.38 -1.74
CA VAL A 597 0.42 -37.63 -0.95
C VAL A 597 -0.28 -36.73 0.06
N LEU A 598 -1.37 -36.06 -0.30
CA LEU A 598 -2.13 -35.21 0.61
C LEU A 598 -2.81 -36.03 1.71
N ILE A 599 -3.44 -37.16 1.38
CA ILE A 599 -4.08 -38.05 2.37
C ILE A 599 -3.07 -38.49 3.43
N SER A 600 -1.90 -38.98 3.00
CA SER A 600 -0.84 -39.39 3.92
C SER A 600 -0.36 -38.24 4.81
N ASN A 601 -0.29 -37.03 4.27
CA ASN A 601 0.14 -35.85 5.04
C ASN A 601 -0.93 -35.38 6.04
N ILE A 602 -2.21 -35.48 5.66
CA ILE A 602 -3.37 -35.24 6.52
C ILE A 602 -3.36 -36.21 7.72
N GLU A 603 -3.15 -37.51 7.47
CA GLU A 603 -3.07 -38.55 8.51
C GLU A 603 -1.95 -38.27 9.51
N ILE A 604 -0.76 -37.90 9.02
CA ILE A 604 0.38 -37.50 9.88
C ILE A 604 0.01 -36.28 10.72
N GLN A 605 -0.50 -35.23 10.11
CA GLN A 605 -0.84 -34.00 10.84
C GLN A 605 -1.98 -34.23 11.84
N HIS A 606 -2.94 -35.11 11.51
CA HIS A 606 -3.97 -35.56 12.44
C HIS A 606 -3.36 -36.27 13.65
N SER A 607 -2.47 -37.23 13.41
CA SER A 607 -1.80 -37.96 14.49
C SER A 607 -0.97 -37.03 15.38
N VAL A 608 -0.39 -35.95 14.85
CA VAL A 608 0.30 -34.94 15.68
C VAL A 608 -0.69 -34.08 16.48
N LEU A 609 -1.85 -33.72 15.91
CA LEU A 609 -2.96 -33.12 16.67
C LEU A 609 -3.46 -34.07 17.77
N GLN A 610 -3.29 -35.38 17.57
CA GLN A 610 -3.48 -36.46 18.53
C GLN A 610 -2.12 -36.91 19.18
N GLY A 611 -1.11 -36.05 19.37
CA GLY A 611 0.08 -36.20 20.25
C GLY A 611 0.86 -37.54 20.43
N SER A 612 1.81 -37.93 19.55
CA SER A 612 2.60 -39.19 19.73
C SER A 612 4.09 -39.13 20.21
N ASP A 613 4.90 -38.07 20.01
CA ASP A 613 6.37 -38.14 20.30
C ASP A 613 6.75 -37.89 21.77
N ASP A 614 5.99 -37.06 22.45
CA ASP A 614 6.15 -36.75 23.86
C ASP A 614 5.78 -37.94 24.77
N VAL A 615 4.97 -38.86 24.23
CA VAL A 615 4.55 -40.12 24.84
C VAL A 615 5.70 -41.11 24.91
N SER A 616 6.38 -41.34 23.78
CA SER A 616 7.45 -42.33 23.69
C SER A 616 8.65 -41.93 24.57
N LYS A 617 9.02 -40.64 24.59
CA LYS A 617 10.05 -40.11 25.52
C LYS A 617 9.72 -40.33 26.99
N PHE A 618 8.45 -40.15 27.34
CA PHE A 618 8.01 -40.44 28.70
C PHE A 618 8.14 -41.92 29.04
N TRP A 619 7.82 -42.81 28.10
CA TRP A 619 7.98 -44.26 28.29
C TRP A 619 9.45 -44.69 28.44
N GLU A 620 10.38 -44.14 27.67
CA GLU A 620 11.81 -44.43 27.85
C GLU A 620 12.34 -43.94 29.21
N ILE A 621 11.90 -42.76 29.65
CA ILE A 621 12.27 -42.26 30.97
C ILE A 621 11.70 -43.16 32.06
N VAL A 622 10.49 -43.70 31.89
CA VAL A 622 9.92 -44.72 32.79
C VAL A 622 10.82 -45.97 32.83
N GLU A 623 11.28 -46.46 31.68
CA GLU A 623 12.19 -47.64 31.62
C GLU A 623 13.56 -47.37 32.24
N SER A 624 14.16 -46.21 32.00
CA SER A 624 15.43 -45.78 32.62
C SER A 624 15.32 -45.71 34.13
N LEU A 625 14.27 -45.04 34.63
CA LEU A 625 14.00 -44.92 36.06
C LEU A 625 13.76 -46.30 36.69
N PHE A 626 13.20 -47.25 35.94
CA PHE A 626 13.04 -48.62 36.39
C PHE A 626 14.39 -49.37 36.45
N ASN A 627 15.22 -49.23 35.41
CA ASN A 627 16.53 -49.87 35.34
C ASN A 627 17.51 -49.39 36.40
N GLU A 628 17.39 -48.12 36.80
CA GLU A 628 18.14 -47.48 37.88
C GLU A 628 17.56 -47.79 39.28
N GLY A 629 16.39 -48.44 39.34
CA GLY A 629 15.69 -48.78 40.59
C GLY A 629 14.96 -47.60 41.26
N ALA A 630 14.83 -46.47 40.56
CA ALA A 630 14.11 -45.29 41.05
C ALA A 630 12.59 -45.47 41.07
N ILE A 631 12.06 -46.40 40.27
CA ILE A 631 10.66 -46.83 40.28
C ILE A 631 10.57 -48.37 40.32
N ALA A 632 9.50 -48.94 40.87
CA ALA A 632 9.38 -50.40 41.07
C ALA A 632 7.99 -51.00 40.74
N GLU A 633 7.97 -52.26 40.29
CA GLU A 633 6.72 -53.01 40.10
C GLU A 633 6.03 -53.30 41.45
N GLY A 634 4.69 -53.21 41.50
CA GLY A 634 3.90 -53.34 42.72
C GLY A 634 3.80 -52.06 43.53
N LYS A 635 4.62 -51.05 43.18
CA LYS A 635 4.55 -49.68 43.67
C LYS A 635 4.27 -48.74 42.49
N ASP A 636 5.22 -48.30 41.69
CA ASP A 636 5.00 -47.23 40.71
C ASP A 636 4.29 -47.69 39.43
N PHE A 637 4.40 -48.98 39.12
CA PHE A 637 3.64 -49.65 38.06
C PHE A 637 3.29 -51.10 38.42
N MET A 638 2.43 -51.77 37.66
CA MET A 638 2.17 -53.23 37.74
C MET A 638 2.04 -53.82 36.34
N LEU A 639 2.52 -55.06 36.16
CA LEU A 639 2.39 -55.83 34.92
C LEU A 639 1.50 -57.06 35.13
N GLU A 640 0.39 -57.13 34.41
CA GLU A 640 -0.60 -58.21 34.53
C GLU A 640 -1.41 -58.33 33.23
N ASP A 641 -1.60 -59.56 32.74
CA ASP A 641 -2.44 -59.91 31.58
C ASP A 641 -2.14 -59.13 30.29
N GLY A 642 -0.87 -58.81 30.03
CA GLY A 642 -0.45 -58.06 28.82
C GLY A 642 -0.61 -56.54 28.91
N TYR A 643 -0.87 -56.00 30.10
CA TYR A 643 -1.03 -54.57 30.34
C TYR A 643 -0.03 -54.03 31.36
N VAL A 644 0.30 -52.73 31.22
CA VAL A 644 0.93 -51.95 32.30
C VAL A 644 -0.09 -51.03 32.96
N TYR A 645 -0.03 -50.95 34.28
CA TYR A 645 -0.81 -50.01 35.09
C TYR A 645 0.14 -48.99 35.72
N LEU A 646 0.24 -47.79 35.14
CA LEU A 646 1.24 -46.78 35.50
C LEU A 646 0.68 -45.67 36.41
N ARG A 647 1.38 -45.34 37.51
CA ARG A 647 1.07 -44.18 38.36
C ARG A 647 1.83 -42.93 37.89
N VAL A 648 1.33 -42.27 36.83
CA VAL A 648 1.97 -41.07 36.22
C VAL A 648 2.26 -39.95 37.23
N GLN A 649 1.42 -39.79 38.26
CA GLN A 649 1.63 -38.80 39.34
C GLN A 649 2.94 -39.01 40.12
N ASN A 650 3.33 -40.27 40.32
CA ASN A 650 4.55 -40.60 41.06
C ASN A 650 5.79 -40.44 40.18
N ILE A 651 5.63 -40.67 38.87
CA ILE A 651 6.73 -40.69 37.91
C ILE A 651 7.01 -39.30 37.33
N HIS A 652 5.99 -38.44 37.20
CA HIS A 652 6.15 -37.13 36.55
C HIS A 652 7.21 -36.25 37.21
N GLY A 653 7.27 -36.20 38.55
CA GLY A 653 8.30 -35.43 39.24
C GLY A 653 9.73 -35.94 39.00
N LEU A 654 9.89 -37.26 38.82
CA LEU A 654 11.16 -37.88 38.44
C LEU A 654 11.46 -37.61 36.97
N TYR A 655 10.47 -37.74 36.09
CA TYR A 655 10.58 -37.37 34.68
C TYR A 655 11.02 -35.90 34.52
N MET A 656 10.44 -34.96 35.25
CA MET A 656 10.84 -33.55 35.22
C MET A 656 12.29 -33.35 35.66
N LYS A 657 12.71 -34.04 36.72
CA LYS A 657 14.10 -33.98 37.22
C LYS A 657 15.06 -34.61 36.23
N GLU A 658 14.68 -35.75 35.66
CA GLU A 658 15.46 -36.48 34.68
C GLU A 658 15.60 -35.68 33.40
N MET A 659 14.52 -35.05 32.92
CA MET A 659 14.52 -34.09 31.82
C MET A 659 15.38 -32.86 32.15
N ALA A 660 15.33 -32.32 33.37
CA ALA A 660 16.17 -31.20 33.79
C ALA A 660 17.65 -31.57 33.94
N MET A 661 17.97 -32.78 34.44
CA MET A 661 19.34 -33.33 34.51
C MET A 661 19.90 -33.59 33.12
N ARG A 662 19.08 -34.12 32.22
CA ARG A 662 19.37 -34.28 30.79
C ARG A 662 19.39 -32.93 30.05
N ARG A 663 18.99 -31.84 30.70
CA ARG A 663 18.86 -30.47 30.16
C ARG A 663 17.93 -30.38 28.94
N ASP A 664 16.87 -31.20 28.89
CA ASP A 664 15.85 -31.18 27.83
C ASP A 664 14.87 -30.00 28.05
N PRO A 665 14.73 -29.07 27.09
CA PRO A 665 13.85 -27.89 27.22
C PRO A 665 12.37 -28.19 26.94
N ASN A 666 12.04 -29.33 26.30
CA ASN A 666 10.67 -29.77 26.01
C ASN A 666 10.10 -30.52 27.21
N VAL A 667 10.23 -29.89 28.38
CA VAL A 667 9.65 -30.42 29.59
C VAL A 667 8.16 -30.21 29.54
N LEU A 668 7.44 -31.30 29.40
CA LEU A 668 5.99 -31.25 29.34
C LEU A 668 5.43 -31.06 30.73
N ALA A 669 4.58 -30.05 30.86
CA ALA A 669 3.69 -29.98 31.99
C ALA A 669 2.90 -31.29 32.08
N LYS A 670 2.66 -31.77 33.30
CA LYS A 670 2.00 -33.05 33.56
C LYS A 670 0.73 -33.26 32.75
N SER A 671 -0.06 -32.20 32.58
CA SER A 671 -1.27 -32.20 31.75
C SER A 671 -0.98 -32.50 30.28
N THR A 672 -0.06 -31.78 29.63
CA THR A 672 0.29 -31.95 28.20
C THR A 672 0.82 -33.36 27.90
N LEU A 673 1.60 -33.91 28.83
CA LEU A 673 2.12 -35.27 28.71
C LEU A 673 1.02 -36.32 28.90
N GLU A 674 0.15 -36.17 29.91
CA GLU A 674 -1.01 -37.04 30.08
C GLU A 674 -1.95 -36.99 28.86
N ASP A 675 -2.06 -35.86 28.18
CA ASP A 675 -2.87 -35.70 26.97
C ASP A 675 -2.24 -36.44 25.77
N TYR A 676 -0.95 -36.22 25.47
CA TYR A 676 -0.26 -36.96 24.41
C TYR A 676 -0.34 -38.48 24.69
N LEU A 677 -0.16 -38.93 25.94
CA LEU A 677 -0.23 -40.36 26.30
C LEU A 677 -1.60 -41.00 26.04
N GLN A 678 -2.68 -40.23 26.21
CA GLN A 678 -4.05 -40.68 25.98
C GLN A 678 -4.45 -40.61 24.50
N LEU A 679 -3.70 -39.84 23.70
CA LEU A 679 -3.99 -39.59 22.29
C LEU A 679 -3.38 -40.65 21.35
N ASP A 680 -2.59 -41.58 21.87
CA ASP A 680 -2.16 -42.79 21.17
C ASP A 680 -3.21 -43.92 21.36
N PRO A 681 -4.10 -44.16 20.37
CA PRO A 681 -5.18 -45.14 20.48
C PRO A 681 -4.71 -46.59 20.36
N GLU A 682 -3.46 -46.83 19.97
CA GLU A 682 -2.89 -48.17 19.90
C GLU A 682 -2.33 -48.61 21.26
N CYS A 683 -1.87 -47.66 22.08
CA CYS A 683 -1.24 -47.92 23.37
C CYS A 683 -2.17 -47.71 24.57
N PHE A 684 -2.99 -46.65 24.57
CA PHE A 684 -3.81 -46.27 25.72
C PHE A 684 -5.11 -47.07 25.84
N VAL A 685 -5.46 -47.54 27.06
CA VAL A 685 -6.68 -48.30 27.33
C VAL A 685 -7.69 -47.50 28.16
N LYS A 686 -7.37 -47.16 29.42
CA LYS A 686 -8.26 -46.40 30.35
C LYS A 686 -7.55 -45.96 31.64
N LYS A 687 -8.13 -45.01 32.38
CA LYS A 687 -7.74 -44.65 33.76
C LYS A 687 -8.64 -45.37 34.78
N LEU A 688 -8.09 -45.95 35.86
CA LEU A 688 -8.87 -46.67 36.90
C LEU A 688 -8.23 -46.63 38.30
N LYS A 689 -8.96 -47.06 39.34
CA LYS A 689 -8.38 -47.35 40.67
C LYS A 689 -8.04 -48.83 40.81
N LYS A 690 -6.82 -49.15 41.24
CA LYS A 690 -6.36 -50.53 41.47
C LYS A 690 -5.67 -50.65 42.82
N MET A 691 -5.80 -51.82 43.47
CA MET A 691 -5.02 -52.16 44.66
C MET A 691 -3.63 -52.62 44.21
N PHE A 692 -2.60 -51.93 44.68
CA PHE A 692 -1.21 -52.26 44.40
C PHE A 692 -0.65 -53.20 45.49
N LYS A 693 0.48 -53.87 45.21
CA LYS A 693 1.08 -54.87 46.12
C LYS A 693 1.59 -54.23 47.43
N ASP A 694 1.76 -52.92 47.46
CA ASP A 694 2.08 -52.12 48.64
C ASP A 694 0.88 -51.86 49.57
N GLY A 695 -0.30 -52.44 49.28
CA GLY A 695 -1.54 -52.26 50.05
C GLY A 695 -2.25 -50.94 49.77
N SER A 696 -1.75 -50.13 48.83
CA SER A 696 -2.35 -48.85 48.47
C SER A 696 -3.42 -49.01 47.38
N TYR A 697 -4.55 -48.31 47.56
CA TYR A 697 -5.64 -48.27 46.61
C TYR A 697 -5.66 -46.90 45.90
N SER A 698 -5.15 -46.83 44.66
CA SER A 698 -4.83 -45.55 44.01
C SER A 698 -5.15 -45.52 42.51
N TRP A 699 -5.23 -44.31 41.96
CA TRP A 699 -5.49 -44.07 40.53
C TRP A 699 -4.25 -44.38 39.68
N CYS A 700 -4.46 -45.10 38.57
CA CYS A 700 -3.44 -45.42 37.58
C CYS A 700 -4.01 -45.37 36.15
N THR A 701 -3.11 -45.31 35.18
CA THR A 701 -3.42 -45.31 33.75
C THR A 701 -2.99 -46.65 33.15
N GLN A 702 -3.89 -47.32 32.43
CA GLN A 702 -3.69 -48.63 31.80
C GLN A 702 -3.28 -48.48 30.34
N PHE A 703 -2.24 -49.22 29.93
CA PHE A 703 -1.74 -49.26 28.55
C PHE A 703 -1.47 -50.70 28.11
N VAL A 704 -1.58 -50.96 26.81
CA VAL A 704 -1.24 -52.26 26.19
C VAL A 704 0.28 -52.41 26.19
N TYR A 705 0.80 -53.39 26.94
CA TYR A 705 2.23 -53.49 27.21
C TYR A 705 3.05 -53.70 25.93
N ASN A 706 2.61 -54.58 25.03
CA ASN A 706 3.35 -54.88 23.80
C ASN A 706 3.32 -53.75 22.77
N LYS A 707 2.58 -52.67 23.04
CA LYS A 707 2.48 -51.48 22.18
C LYS A 707 3.30 -50.32 22.72
N ILE A 708 3.59 -50.31 24.02
CA ILE A 708 4.57 -49.41 24.61
C ILE A 708 5.95 -50.04 24.46
N ASN A 709 6.77 -49.47 23.59
CA ASN A 709 8.04 -50.07 23.15
C ASN A 709 9.16 -49.95 24.21
N ILE A 710 8.97 -50.57 25.38
CA ILE A 710 9.87 -50.53 26.54
C ILE A 710 9.91 -51.88 27.26
N ASN A 711 11.02 -52.21 27.94
CA ASN A 711 11.15 -53.43 28.73
C ASN A 711 11.17 -53.18 30.25
N LEU A 712 10.05 -53.48 30.88
CA LEU A 712 9.88 -53.43 32.34
C LEU A 712 9.95 -54.81 33.00
N ILE A 713 10.37 -55.85 32.27
CA ILE A 713 10.51 -57.23 32.76
C ILE A 713 12.00 -57.54 32.99
N ARG A 714 12.43 -57.57 34.25
CA ARG A 714 13.81 -57.88 34.65
C ARG A 714 13.79 -58.96 35.73
N MET A 715 14.10 -60.20 35.35
CA MET A 715 14.24 -61.35 36.24
C MET A 715 15.58 -62.04 35.98
N GLU A 716 16.33 -62.40 37.02
CA GLU A 716 17.67 -63.02 36.85
C GLU A 716 17.57 -64.46 36.34
N ASP A 717 16.58 -65.23 36.82
CA ASP A 717 16.32 -66.59 36.38
C ASP A 717 15.63 -66.64 35.00
N ALA A 718 16.22 -67.39 34.07
CA ALA A 718 15.72 -67.48 32.70
C ALA A 718 14.31 -68.12 32.63
N THR A 719 14.02 -69.08 33.52
CA THR A 719 12.76 -69.83 33.54
C THR A 719 11.59 -68.95 34.02
N GLU A 720 11.81 -68.17 35.08
CA GLU A 720 10.84 -67.19 35.57
C GLU A 720 10.59 -66.07 34.55
N ARG A 721 11.66 -65.60 33.88
CA ARG A 721 11.56 -64.60 32.81
C ARG A 721 10.73 -65.11 31.65
N LEU A 722 10.97 -66.35 31.20
CA LEU A 722 10.18 -67.06 30.18
C LEU A 722 8.70 -67.16 30.55
N ARG A 723 8.40 -67.50 31.82
CA ARG A 723 7.03 -67.58 32.32
C ARG A 723 6.34 -66.21 32.33
N LYS A 724 7.05 -65.15 32.70
CA LYS A 724 6.51 -63.78 32.71
C LYS A 724 6.28 -63.24 31.29
N TYR A 725 7.16 -63.53 30.34
CA TYR A 725 6.93 -63.22 28.92
C TYR A 725 5.67 -63.91 28.39
N LYS A 726 5.42 -65.16 28.77
CA LYS A 726 4.22 -65.91 28.38
C LYS A 726 2.94 -65.36 29.01
N GLU A 727 2.98 -64.98 30.28
CA GLU A 727 1.87 -64.30 30.98
C GLU A 727 1.51 -62.96 30.30
N MET A 728 2.53 -62.25 29.80
CA MET A 728 2.37 -60.96 29.13
C MET A 728 2.14 -61.09 27.61
N GLY A 729 2.13 -62.31 27.05
CA GLY A 729 1.87 -62.58 25.64
C GLY A 729 2.92 -61.98 24.69
N ILE A 730 4.20 -62.01 25.06
CA ILE A 730 5.34 -61.44 24.30
C ILE A 730 6.13 -62.56 23.61
N ASP A 731 6.50 -62.36 22.35
CA ASP A 731 7.34 -63.30 21.58
C ASP A 731 8.80 -63.32 22.07
N LEU A 732 9.43 -64.50 22.06
CA LEU A 732 10.75 -64.71 22.64
C LEU A 732 11.90 -64.15 21.75
N PRO A 733 12.88 -63.42 22.30
CA PRO A 733 14.00 -62.86 21.52
C PRO A 733 14.95 -63.92 20.93
N GLU A 734 15.39 -63.73 19.67
CA GLU A 734 16.22 -64.70 18.91
C GLU A 734 17.56 -65.11 19.57
N SER A 735 18.16 -64.24 20.39
CA SER A 735 19.46 -64.49 21.04
C SER A 735 19.43 -65.46 22.21
N GLU A 736 18.24 -65.80 22.73
CA GLU A 736 18.07 -66.84 23.76
C GLU A 736 17.63 -68.18 23.14
N GLY A 737 17.47 -68.23 21.81
CA GLY A 737 16.79 -69.30 21.11
C GLY A 737 17.68 -70.42 20.59
N VAL A 738 18.55 -71.03 21.42
CA VAL A 738 18.74 -72.50 21.49
C VAL A 738 19.53 -72.79 22.78
N ILE A 739 18.85 -73.09 23.88
CA ILE A 739 19.30 -74.14 24.81
C ILE A 739 18.06 -74.95 25.15
N ASP A 740 17.80 -75.96 24.33
CA ASP A 740 16.92 -77.05 24.67
C ASP A 740 17.65 -77.93 25.69
N ILE A 741 17.31 -77.76 26.96
CA ILE A 741 17.59 -78.78 27.98
C ILE A 741 16.29 -78.99 28.75
N ASP A 742 15.40 -79.76 28.12
CA ASP A 742 14.42 -80.57 28.82
C ASP A 742 15.14 -81.69 29.58
N TYR A 743 15.16 -81.61 30.90
CA TYR A 743 15.22 -82.79 31.77
C TYR A 743 14.33 -82.58 32.98
N LYS A 744 13.02 -82.71 32.76
CA LYS A 744 12.14 -83.39 33.73
C LYS A 744 11.42 -84.55 33.06
N ASN A 745 12.23 -85.54 32.67
CA ASN A 745 11.88 -86.94 32.84
C ASN A 745 13.03 -87.63 33.58
N PHE A 746 12.67 -88.61 34.42
CA PHE A 746 13.43 -89.34 35.44
C PHE A 746 13.48 -88.61 36.80
N LEU A 747 12.79 -89.03 37.86
CA LEU A 747 12.42 -90.38 38.33
C LEU A 747 13.57 -91.38 38.30
#